data_AF-A0A0B8QJL8-F1
#
_entry.id   AF-A0A0B8QJL8-F1
#
_cell.length_a   1.000
_cell.length_b   1.000
_cell.length_c   1.000
_cell.angle_alpha   90.00
_cell.angle_beta   90.00
_cell.angle_gamma   90.00
#
_symmetry.space_group_name_H-M   'P 1'
#
loop_
_entity.id
_entity.type
_entity.pdbx_description
1 polymer ?
#
loop_
_entity_poly.entity_id
_entity_poly.type
_entity_poly.pdbx_seq_one_letter_code
_entity_poly.pdbx_strand_id
1 'polypeptide(L)'
;MPNDAPGMTFARRQNYAYTEQEHFLENEKYNELADTFVVGSDQLWNPYIGRINDDLFLNFTADDKKRIAYGTSIGNFSRPKFSSEHFGEDFEQVERQNLSRFDWVSMRESDGISYFKENLDIDAPQVVDPVFLIDPKEYWKLADEATINFEEEYMLAFILDPDEDKKRNIEAVADKLGFNKIVVFTDANGPRINYARSIFNSERYEVIDDIRPENFLYAYKNAEYVVTDSFHGSCFSYIAQKPFSVFYNTIRGANRFASLMTLFKLGDTRRIYPENTAEDINANINVSKVIDFTDGNANLKIEREKSYNWLEKALSVDKATDKILPGATMKRNFDNLKSVKLSLRNVLLTNKFVFYRQGQHGETLRQDVGFNADGTLSGTNPINEKSWKLEENRLIFYGESNQETTVWDNLNEGYRADDFRIVGEFIPNKAVHHVLESVPAAIKRDNSNPDFYKTKILLSRLKAYGIKHVVMAPGGRDVVLVRAFENHRDFFDIHYVIDERSAGYYALGLANKTKEPVVIMVTSGTAVSNLAPAVTEAYYMDLPLIVITADRYPEFHEIGEDQTIEQANIFEPMIKKSVNLPVTKEGRTDWYTNRLISEAILEARHNGTGPIHINLSFDILPNMAPIHASYELPRMKHVLRVTKQDSLARWEDYVQTLLKTRKILLVYGQDYKPTNTQKSNIEKFASRYNVVILADWLSNIQGDKVVYPFNTLQRMTQRQFNEKLLPDIVLSVGGKNVMNHPINFKLRGAPMSVRHWRIAADGKFKDLFFHLTSILETNPDWFFEYFSNKAENHINDEQYLNSWKEEVKKYPATIHENYNNHYATQQLMEKMPEGSLFHIGVGSAFMLTHSENTVPGKDLEVFLNMGTNGIDGSASAYMGQVAADTSERLKFLLIGDVSFFYDMNSLWNKKLKKNIRIMMVNNSGSQLLRHYEAKGSAATHNTVAEGWVKSLGFDYIASHDKEGFDEGLKRFTSNDEGPIFFEVFL
;
A
#
# COMPACT_ATOMS: atom_id res chain seq x y z
N MET A 1 -17.91 -2.45 -19.91
CA MET A 1 -18.82 -3.10 -20.87
C MET A 1 -19.66 -4.13 -20.10
N PRO A 2 -20.98 -3.92 -19.88
CA PRO A 2 -21.84 -4.87 -19.14
C PRO A 2 -22.16 -6.16 -19.91
N ASN A 3 -22.00 -6.15 -21.24
CA ASN A 3 -22.43 -7.25 -22.10
C ASN A 3 -21.50 -8.48 -22.12
N ASP A 4 -20.28 -8.36 -21.61
CA ASP A 4 -19.24 -9.41 -21.65
C ASP A 4 -19.01 -10.11 -20.30
N ALA A 5 -19.86 -9.85 -19.30
CA ALA A 5 -19.74 -10.51 -17.99
C ALA A 5 -19.99 -12.03 -18.15
N PRO A 6 -19.05 -12.91 -17.76
CA PRO A 6 -19.16 -14.36 -17.98
C PRO A 6 -20.46 -14.99 -17.47
N GLY A 7 -21.01 -14.46 -16.36
CA GLY A 7 -22.29 -14.90 -15.79
C GLY A 7 -23.50 -14.55 -16.66
N MET A 8 -23.53 -13.38 -17.29
CA MET A 8 -24.61 -12.99 -18.21
C MET A 8 -24.56 -13.79 -19.50
N THR A 9 -23.36 -14.06 -20.01
CA THR A 9 -23.17 -14.94 -21.17
C THR A 9 -23.62 -16.36 -20.85
N PHE A 10 -23.34 -16.88 -19.65
CA PHE A 10 -23.87 -18.17 -19.20
C PHE A 10 -25.40 -18.18 -19.09
N ALA A 11 -26.00 -17.18 -18.44
CA ALA A 11 -27.46 -17.06 -18.31
C ALA A 11 -28.17 -17.04 -19.67
N ARG A 12 -27.59 -16.35 -20.68
CA ARG A 12 -28.07 -16.36 -22.07
C ARG A 12 -28.00 -17.74 -22.71
N ARG A 13 -26.85 -18.42 -22.61
CA ARG A 13 -26.67 -19.78 -23.17
C ARG A 13 -27.66 -20.78 -22.57
N GLN A 14 -27.89 -20.67 -21.27
CA GLN A 14 -28.78 -21.55 -20.50
C GLN A 14 -30.23 -21.07 -20.45
N ASN A 15 -30.56 -20.00 -21.18
CA ASN A 15 -31.90 -19.42 -21.27
C ASN A 15 -32.56 -19.11 -19.92
N TYR A 16 -31.76 -18.64 -18.94
CA TYR A 16 -32.27 -18.19 -17.66
C TYR A 16 -32.98 -16.84 -17.79
N ALA A 17 -34.03 -16.63 -16.98
CA ALA A 17 -34.61 -15.32 -16.81
C ALA A 17 -33.60 -14.42 -16.08
N TYR A 18 -33.14 -13.37 -16.74
CA TYR A 18 -32.25 -12.37 -16.15
C TYR A 18 -32.75 -10.97 -16.53
N THR A 19 -32.53 -10.00 -15.66
CA THR A 19 -32.70 -8.58 -16.00
C THR A 19 -31.43 -8.05 -16.66
N GLU A 20 -31.53 -7.01 -17.48
CA GLU A 20 -30.33 -6.29 -17.90
C GLU A 20 -29.55 -5.80 -16.66
N GLN A 21 -28.22 -5.83 -16.74
CA GLN A 21 -27.38 -5.42 -15.62
C GLN A 21 -27.49 -3.90 -15.48
N GLU A 22 -28.34 -3.48 -14.56
CA GLU A 22 -28.52 -2.08 -14.23
C GLU A 22 -27.33 -1.57 -13.40
N HIS A 23 -27.12 -0.26 -13.43
CA HIS A 23 -26.19 0.38 -12.51
C HIS A 23 -26.71 0.16 -11.08
N PHE A 24 -25.85 -0.13 -10.09
CA PHE A 24 -26.27 -0.46 -8.70
C PHE A 24 -27.19 0.59 -8.03
N LEU A 25 -27.17 1.83 -8.53
CA LEU A 25 -28.04 2.94 -8.12
C LEU A 25 -29.50 2.76 -8.53
N GLU A 26 -29.77 1.88 -9.49
CA GLU A 26 -31.10 1.57 -10.03
C GLU A 26 -31.72 0.33 -9.37
N ASN A 27 -30.99 -0.35 -8.48
CA ASN A 27 -31.44 -1.60 -7.86
C ASN A 27 -32.76 -1.45 -7.10
N GLU A 28 -33.15 -0.24 -6.68
CA GLU A 28 -34.47 0.02 -6.08
C GLU A 28 -35.63 -0.39 -6.99
N LYS A 29 -35.48 -0.36 -8.32
CA LYS A 29 -36.52 -0.81 -9.27
C LYS A 29 -36.86 -2.28 -9.11
N TYR A 30 -35.92 -3.09 -8.63
CA TYR A 30 -36.16 -4.52 -8.41
C TYR A 30 -37.21 -4.79 -7.34
N ASN A 31 -37.55 -3.83 -6.47
CA ASN A 31 -38.66 -3.95 -5.52
C ASN A 31 -40.02 -4.10 -6.19
N GLU A 32 -40.16 -3.70 -7.46
CA GLU A 32 -41.37 -3.92 -8.25
C GLU A 32 -41.42 -5.33 -8.86
N LEU A 33 -40.27 -6.00 -8.95
CA LEU A 33 -40.11 -7.30 -9.61
C LEU A 33 -40.04 -8.48 -8.63
N ALA A 34 -39.65 -8.22 -7.38
CA ALA A 34 -39.47 -9.28 -6.38
C ALA A 34 -39.93 -8.82 -4.98
N ASP A 35 -40.58 -9.76 -4.29
CA ASP A 35 -40.96 -9.58 -2.88
C ASP A 35 -39.89 -10.10 -1.90
N THR A 36 -39.00 -10.95 -2.39
CA THR A 36 -37.91 -11.56 -1.61
C THR A 36 -36.60 -11.45 -2.37
N PHE A 37 -35.56 -11.01 -1.66
CA PHE A 37 -34.22 -10.83 -2.19
C PHE A 37 -33.25 -11.75 -1.46
N VAL A 38 -32.50 -12.54 -2.22
CA VAL A 38 -31.55 -13.50 -1.70
C VAL A 38 -30.14 -13.08 -2.12
N VAL A 39 -29.22 -13.01 -1.18
CA VAL A 39 -27.80 -12.79 -1.45
C VAL A 39 -26.99 -13.97 -0.92
N GLY A 40 -25.96 -14.34 -1.67
CA GLY A 40 -25.01 -15.38 -1.27
C GLY A 40 -23.77 -15.27 -2.16
N SER A 41 -22.58 -15.26 -1.56
CA SER A 41 -21.31 -15.31 -2.30
C SER A 41 -20.15 -15.66 -1.38
N ASP A 42 -19.02 -16.05 -1.98
CA ASP A 42 -17.75 -16.22 -1.27
C ASP A 42 -17.24 -14.86 -0.79
N GLN A 43 -16.83 -14.78 0.47
CA GLN A 43 -16.27 -13.56 1.07
C GLN A 43 -17.13 -12.29 0.89
N LEU A 44 -18.46 -12.43 0.83
CA LEU A 44 -19.44 -11.37 0.53
C LEU A 44 -19.24 -10.11 1.40
N TRP A 45 -19.02 -10.29 2.71
CA TRP A 45 -18.80 -9.20 3.66
C TRP A 45 -17.38 -9.21 4.22
N ASN A 46 -16.38 -9.50 3.37
CA ASN A 46 -14.97 -9.36 3.71
C ASN A 46 -14.44 -7.96 3.29
N PRO A 47 -14.08 -7.06 4.22
CA PRO A 47 -13.71 -5.69 3.90
C PRO A 47 -12.34 -5.59 3.23
N TYR A 48 -11.51 -6.65 3.34
CA TYR A 48 -10.18 -6.70 2.73
C TYR A 48 -10.16 -6.93 1.23
N ILE A 49 -11.26 -7.44 0.66
CA ILE A 49 -11.34 -7.70 -0.78
C ILE A 49 -11.87 -6.47 -1.55
N GLY A 50 -12.12 -5.34 -0.86
CA GLY A 50 -12.49 -4.07 -1.48
C GLY A 50 -13.85 -4.08 -2.18
N ARG A 51 -14.71 -5.06 -1.88
CA ARG A 51 -16.02 -5.25 -2.52
C ARG A 51 -17.22 -4.93 -1.63
N ILE A 52 -17.02 -4.65 -0.34
CA ILE A 52 -18.15 -4.32 0.54
C ILE A 52 -18.70 -2.94 0.18
N ASN A 53 -19.81 -2.94 -0.52
CA ASN A 53 -20.68 -1.80 -0.74
C ASN A 53 -22.07 -2.12 -0.16
N ASP A 54 -22.89 -1.10 0.08
CA ASP A 54 -24.22 -1.22 0.68
C ASP A 54 -25.18 -2.16 -0.09
N ASP A 55 -24.96 -2.38 -1.39
CA ASP A 55 -25.75 -3.28 -2.23
C ASP A 55 -25.56 -4.77 -1.88
N LEU A 56 -24.40 -5.16 -1.33
CA LEU A 56 -24.18 -6.52 -0.80
C LEU A 56 -24.94 -6.79 0.51
N PHE A 57 -25.44 -5.74 1.16
CA PHE A 57 -26.41 -5.83 2.27
C PHE A 57 -27.86 -5.70 1.78
N LEU A 58 -28.08 -5.71 0.45
CA LEU A 58 -29.38 -5.52 -0.19
C LEU A 58 -30.06 -4.21 0.26
N ASN A 59 -29.27 -3.14 0.51
CA ASN A 59 -29.78 -1.92 1.12
C ASN A 59 -30.82 -1.16 0.28
N PHE A 60 -30.92 -1.47 -1.02
CA PHE A 60 -31.93 -0.98 -1.96
C PHE A 60 -33.31 -1.60 -1.79
N THR A 61 -33.43 -2.71 -1.06
CA THR A 61 -34.72 -3.38 -0.88
C THR A 61 -35.60 -2.62 0.11
N ALA A 62 -36.87 -2.42 -0.23
CA ALA A 62 -37.81 -1.63 0.55
C ALA A 62 -38.15 -2.30 1.89
N ASP A 63 -38.64 -1.50 2.83
CA ASP A 63 -38.87 -1.93 4.23
C ASP A 63 -40.00 -2.96 4.38
N ASP A 64 -40.77 -3.22 3.34
CA ASP A 64 -41.77 -4.28 3.24
C ASP A 64 -41.23 -5.55 2.56
N LYS A 65 -40.04 -5.50 1.94
CA LYS A 65 -39.44 -6.63 1.21
C LYS A 65 -38.57 -7.49 2.09
N LYS A 66 -38.56 -8.79 1.81
CA LYS A 66 -37.88 -9.81 2.61
C LYS A 66 -36.43 -9.99 2.14
N ARG A 67 -35.50 -10.14 3.08
CA ARG A 67 -34.06 -10.30 2.82
C ARG A 67 -33.53 -11.61 3.39
N ILE A 68 -32.83 -12.36 2.56
CA ILE A 68 -32.23 -13.64 2.94
C ILE A 68 -30.76 -13.63 2.54
N ALA A 69 -29.89 -13.92 3.50
CA ALA A 69 -28.50 -14.23 3.26
C ALA A 69 -28.32 -15.74 3.41
N TYR A 70 -28.05 -16.44 2.30
CA TYR A 70 -27.86 -17.88 2.32
C TYR A 70 -26.38 -18.25 2.23
N GLY A 71 -25.92 -19.02 3.21
CA GLY A 71 -24.60 -19.65 3.21
C GLY A 71 -23.49 -18.65 2.93
N THR A 72 -23.56 -17.43 3.46
CA THR A 72 -22.54 -16.39 3.18
C THR A 72 -21.19 -16.76 3.79
N SER A 73 -20.12 -16.17 3.27
CA SER A 73 -18.78 -16.27 3.87
C SER A 73 -18.17 -14.89 4.11
N ILE A 74 -17.42 -14.75 5.19
CA ILE A 74 -16.63 -13.56 5.54
C ILE A 74 -15.12 -13.76 5.36
N GLY A 75 -14.68 -14.96 4.97
CA GLY A 75 -13.27 -15.26 4.71
C GLY A 75 -12.41 -15.40 5.97
N ASN A 76 -11.23 -14.78 6.01
CA ASN A 76 -10.28 -14.96 7.12
C ASN A 76 -10.49 -13.92 8.25
N PHE A 77 -11.30 -14.29 9.24
CA PHE A 77 -11.67 -13.50 10.43
C PHE A 77 -10.72 -13.70 11.62
N SER A 78 -9.80 -14.67 11.58
CA SER A 78 -8.75 -14.87 12.61
C SER A 78 -7.74 -13.71 12.67
N ARG A 79 -7.91 -12.70 11.81
CA ARG A 79 -7.14 -11.48 11.85
C ARG A 79 -7.73 -10.53 12.90
N PRO A 80 -6.90 -10.07 13.83
CA PRO A 80 -7.09 -8.93 14.72
C PRO A 80 -7.64 -7.59 14.16
N LYS A 81 -8.09 -7.55 12.92
CA LYS A 81 -8.32 -6.36 12.12
C LYS A 81 -9.71 -6.35 11.44
N PHE A 82 -10.58 -7.31 11.74
CA PHE A 82 -11.99 -7.26 11.33
C PHE A 82 -12.79 -6.67 12.49
N SER A 83 -12.57 -5.39 12.75
CA SER A 83 -13.16 -4.68 13.88
C SER A 83 -13.13 -3.17 13.65
N SER A 84 -13.82 -2.43 14.51
CA SER A 84 -13.83 -0.98 14.56
C SER A 84 -12.45 -0.36 14.69
N GLU A 85 -11.51 -1.07 15.33
CA GLU A 85 -10.12 -0.63 15.43
C GLU A 85 -9.41 -0.49 14.08
N HIS A 86 -9.90 -1.18 13.02
CA HIS A 86 -9.30 -1.13 11.69
C HIS A 86 -10.12 -0.37 10.66
N PHE A 87 -11.46 -0.39 10.78
CA PHE A 87 -12.37 0.19 9.79
C PHE A 87 -13.15 1.42 10.28
N GLY A 88 -12.94 1.86 11.53
CA GLY A 88 -13.61 3.02 12.14
C GLY A 88 -14.43 2.62 13.36
N GLU A 89 -14.53 3.51 14.36
CA GLU A 89 -15.16 3.22 15.67
C GLU A 89 -16.62 2.69 15.59
N ASP A 90 -17.30 2.92 14.47
CA ASP A 90 -18.68 2.52 14.19
C ASP A 90 -18.82 1.23 13.35
N PHE A 91 -17.73 0.57 12.95
CA PHE A 91 -17.76 -0.56 12.02
C PHE A 91 -18.71 -1.70 12.43
N GLU A 92 -18.56 -2.28 13.62
CA GLU A 92 -19.45 -3.36 14.08
C GLU A 92 -20.88 -2.87 14.28
N GLN A 93 -21.06 -1.59 14.64
CA GLN A 93 -22.39 -0.99 14.76
C GLN A 93 -23.08 -0.90 13.40
N VAL A 94 -22.36 -0.47 12.36
CA VAL A 94 -22.86 -0.36 10.98
C VAL A 94 -23.13 -1.74 10.39
N GLU A 95 -22.21 -2.69 10.56
CA GLU A 95 -22.38 -4.09 10.14
C GLU A 95 -23.59 -4.72 10.84
N ARG A 96 -23.71 -4.56 12.16
CA ARG A 96 -24.87 -5.05 12.93
C ARG A 96 -26.16 -4.43 12.42
N GLN A 97 -26.18 -3.11 12.17
CA GLN A 97 -27.36 -2.44 11.63
C GLN A 97 -27.77 -2.98 10.27
N ASN A 98 -26.83 -3.11 9.33
CA ASN A 98 -27.12 -3.62 7.99
C ASN A 98 -27.58 -5.09 8.02
N LEU A 99 -26.91 -5.94 8.80
CA LEU A 99 -27.22 -7.37 8.90
C LEU A 99 -28.51 -7.64 9.68
N SER A 100 -28.85 -6.80 10.65
CA SER A 100 -30.11 -6.93 11.38
C SER A 100 -31.37 -6.71 10.52
N ARG A 101 -31.22 -6.14 9.32
CA ARG A 101 -32.32 -6.02 8.33
C ARG A 101 -32.61 -7.32 7.59
N PHE A 102 -31.74 -8.31 7.67
CA PHE A 102 -31.99 -9.62 7.10
C PHE A 102 -32.97 -10.40 7.97
N ASP A 103 -34.01 -10.92 7.35
CA ASP A 103 -34.99 -11.80 8.00
C ASP A 103 -34.36 -13.15 8.34
N TRP A 104 -33.47 -13.62 7.45
CA TRP A 104 -32.79 -14.90 7.57
C TRP A 104 -31.32 -14.74 7.16
N VAL A 105 -30.41 -15.18 8.02
CA VAL A 105 -28.96 -15.18 7.76
C VAL A 105 -28.42 -16.56 8.07
N SER A 106 -27.66 -17.15 7.15
CA SER A 106 -26.88 -18.35 7.37
C SER A 106 -25.46 -18.21 6.84
N MET A 107 -24.56 -19.04 7.38
CA MET A 107 -23.14 -19.05 7.02
C MET A 107 -22.68 -20.46 6.68
N ARG A 108 -21.59 -20.58 5.93
CA ARG A 108 -21.01 -21.90 5.58
C ARG A 108 -19.85 -22.34 6.48
N GLU A 109 -19.13 -21.39 7.07
CA GLU A 109 -18.02 -21.66 8.01
C GLU A 109 -18.41 -21.52 9.49
N SER A 110 -17.93 -22.45 10.33
CA SER A 110 -18.19 -22.49 11.78
C SER A 110 -17.73 -21.22 12.50
N ASP A 111 -16.63 -20.65 12.05
CA ASP A 111 -16.01 -19.56 12.79
C ASP A 111 -16.63 -18.19 12.43
N GLY A 112 -17.21 -18.07 11.23
CA GLY A 112 -18.05 -16.92 10.88
C GLY A 112 -19.27 -16.84 11.80
N ILE A 113 -19.83 -18.00 12.15
CA ILE A 113 -20.94 -18.10 13.11
C ILE A 113 -20.51 -17.59 14.49
N SER A 114 -19.33 -18.01 14.97
CA SER A 114 -18.78 -17.51 16.23
C SER A 114 -18.60 -15.99 16.19
N TYR A 115 -18.06 -15.44 15.10
CA TYR A 115 -17.90 -13.98 14.95
C TYR A 115 -19.25 -13.24 14.98
N PHE A 116 -20.25 -13.71 14.22
CA PHE A 116 -21.59 -13.13 14.18
C PHE A 116 -22.24 -13.15 15.56
N LYS A 117 -22.06 -14.24 16.31
CA LYS A 117 -22.59 -14.35 17.66
C LYS A 117 -21.88 -13.43 18.65
N GLU A 118 -20.55 -13.46 18.69
CA GLU A 118 -19.76 -12.74 19.70
C GLU A 118 -19.70 -11.23 19.47
N ASN A 119 -19.63 -10.79 18.22
CA ASN A 119 -19.36 -9.37 17.89
C ASN A 119 -20.60 -8.64 17.39
N LEU A 120 -21.52 -9.34 16.71
CA LEU A 120 -22.71 -8.72 16.11
C LEU A 120 -24.02 -9.09 16.83
N ASP A 121 -23.99 -10.07 17.74
CA ASP A 121 -25.18 -10.66 18.39
C ASP A 121 -26.23 -11.16 17.36
N ILE A 122 -25.76 -11.81 16.29
CA ILE A 122 -26.60 -12.41 15.25
C ILE A 122 -26.44 -13.92 15.28
N ASP A 123 -27.56 -14.63 15.43
CA ASP A 123 -27.61 -16.09 15.33
C ASP A 123 -27.75 -16.51 13.86
N ALA A 124 -26.64 -16.95 13.26
CA ALA A 124 -26.59 -17.47 11.89
C ALA A 124 -26.25 -18.97 11.91
N PRO A 125 -27.18 -19.89 11.60
CA PRO A 125 -26.87 -21.32 11.56
C PRO A 125 -25.94 -21.66 10.40
N GLN A 126 -25.20 -22.77 10.58
CA GLN A 126 -24.38 -23.33 9.52
C GLN A 126 -25.24 -24.01 8.46
N VAL A 127 -24.99 -23.72 7.19
CA VAL A 127 -25.58 -24.40 6.02
C VAL A 127 -24.47 -24.83 5.06
N VAL A 128 -24.77 -25.79 4.19
CA VAL A 128 -23.83 -26.18 3.13
C VAL A 128 -23.74 -25.11 2.06
N ASP A 129 -22.58 -25.04 1.41
CA ASP A 129 -22.38 -24.20 0.22
C ASP A 129 -23.47 -24.46 -0.84
N PRO A 130 -24.00 -23.42 -1.52
CA PRO A 130 -24.99 -23.59 -2.60
C PRO A 130 -24.59 -24.62 -3.65
N VAL A 131 -23.29 -24.82 -3.91
CA VAL A 131 -22.86 -25.82 -4.88
C VAL A 131 -23.28 -27.24 -4.52
N PHE A 132 -23.51 -27.54 -3.23
CA PHE A 132 -23.99 -28.84 -2.77
C PHE A 132 -25.51 -28.98 -2.76
N LEU A 133 -26.28 -27.91 -2.97
CA LEU A 133 -27.74 -27.99 -3.02
C LEU A 133 -28.24 -28.51 -4.38
N ILE A 134 -27.44 -28.33 -5.43
CA ILE A 134 -27.76 -28.78 -6.79
C ILE A 134 -27.44 -30.27 -6.91
N ASP A 135 -28.32 -31.04 -7.58
CA ASP A 135 -28.04 -32.44 -7.91
C ASP A 135 -26.80 -32.49 -8.83
N PRO A 136 -25.75 -33.27 -8.49
CA PRO A 136 -24.57 -33.40 -9.33
C PRO A 136 -24.84 -33.71 -10.80
N LYS A 137 -25.94 -34.42 -11.10
CA LYS A 137 -26.34 -34.71 -12.49
C LYS A 137 -26.55 -33.45 -13.33
N GLU A 138 -27.01 -32.35 -12.74
CA GLU A 138 -27.20 -31.09 -13.45
C GLU A 138 -25.86 -30.46 -13.84
N TYR A 139 -24.84 -30.54 -12.98
CA TYR A 139 -23.48 -30.14 -13.36
C TYR A 139 -22.95 -30.97 -14.51
N TRP A 140 -23.21 -32.28 -14.50
CA TRP A 140 -22.69 -33.19 -15.52
C TRP A 140 -23.36 -33.04 -16.87
N LYS A 141 -24.61 -32.58 -16.92
CA LYS A 141 -25.27 -32.16 -18.17
C LYS A 141 -24.57 -30.94 -18.78
N LEU A 142 -24.24 -29.93 -17.96
CA LEU A 142 -23.49 -28.76 -18.42
C LEU A 142 -22.08 -29.14 -18.90
N ALA A 143 -21.43 -30.09 -18.23
CA ALA A 143 -20.14 -30.62 -18.65
C ALA A 143 -20.20 -31.32 -20.02
N ASP A 144 -21.35 -31.91 -20.39
CA ASP A 144 -21.54 -32.54 -21.71
C ASP A 144 -21.66 -31.51 -22.85
N GLU A 145 -21.84 -30.22 -22.53
CA GLU A 145 -21.86 -29.09 -23.46
C GLU A 145 -20.50 -28.37 -23.59
N ALA A 146 -19.44 -28.94 -23.00
CA ALA A 146 -18.10 -28.37 -23.05
C ALA A 146 -17.55 -28.29 -24.49
N THR A 147 -16.74 -27.27 -24.73
CA THR A 147 -16.04 -27.07 -26.01
C THR A 147 -14.63 -27.66 -26.01
N ILE A 148 -14.17 -28.16 -24.85
CA ILE A 148 -12.88 -28.83 -24.68
C ILE A 148 -13.08 -30.35 -24.59
N ASN A 149 -12.08 -31.10 -25.05
CA ASN A 149 -12.03 -32.56 -24.94
C ASN A 149 -10.59 -33.02 -24.77
N PHE A 150 -10.34 -33.92 -23.82
CA PHE A 150 -8.99 -34.48 -23.58
C PHE A 150 -9.02 -35.99 -23.84
N GLU A 151 -8.22 -36.46 -24.80
CA GLU A 151 -8.17 -37.89 -25.15
C GLU A 151 -7.31 -38.73 -24.19
N GLU A 152 -6.34 -38.09 -23.53
CA GLU A 152 -5.44 -38.71 -22.56
C GLU A 152 -5.93 -38.52 -21.12
N GLU A 153 -5.66 -39.49 -20.24
CA GLU A 153 -5.87 -39.34 -18.79
C GLU A 153 -5.04 -38.17 -18.24
N TYR A 154 -5.66 -37.32 -17.41
CA TYR A 154 -5.01 -36.12 -16.90
C TYR A 154 -5.30 -35.87 -15.43
N MET A 155 -4.36 -35.14 -14.81
CA MET A 155 -4.56 -34.50 -13.52
C MET A 155 -5.01 -33.05 -13.74
N LEU A 156 -6.04 -32.62 -13.03
CA LEU A 156 -6.50 -31.24 -13.04
C LEU A 156 -5.78 -30.42 -11.96
N ALA A 157 -5.18 -29.31 -12.34
CA ALA A 157 -4.65 -28.31 -11.43
C ALA A 157 -5.49 -27.02 -11.50
N PHE A 158 -6.35 -26.78 -10.51
CA PHE A 158 -7.09 -25.52 -10.39
C PHE A 158 -6.45 -24.59 -9.35
N ILE A 159 -5.64 -23.65 -9.84
CA ILE A 159 -4.74 -22.82 -9.02
C ILE A 159 -4.99 -21.34 -9.29
N LEU A 160 -5.59 -20.66 -8.32
CA LEU A 160 -5.98 -19.25 -8.44
C LEU A 160 -4.79 -18.28 -8.44
N ASP A 161 -3.75 -18.60 -7.68
CA ASP A 161 -2.51 -17.82 -7.54
C ASP A 161 -1.32 -18.74 -7.85
N PRO A 162 -1.04 -19.00 -9.13
CA PRO A 162 0.07 -19.87 -9.51
C PRO A 162 1.40 -19.25 -9.10
N ASP A 163 2.34 -20.12 -8.72
CA ASP A 163 3.73 -19.79 -8.38
C ASP A 163 4.61 -21.04 -8.63
N GLU A 164 5.93 -20.87 -8.58
CA GLU A 164 6.88 -21.96 -8.85
C GLU A 164 6.83 -23.06 -7.78
N ASP A 165 6.53 -22.73 -6.52
CA ASP A 165 6.43 -23.70 -5.43
C ASP A 165 5.23 -24.66 -5.64
N LYS A 166 4.07 -24.11 -6.01
CA LYS A 166 2.88 -24.90 -6.35
C LYS A 166 3.10 -25.71 -7.61
N LYS A 167 3.76 -25.16 -8.64
CA LYS A 167 4.14 -25.91 -9.84
C LYS A 167 4.98 -27.14 -9.49
N ARG A 168 6.06 -26.96 -8.71
CA ARG A 168 6.92 -28.06 -8.25
C ARG A 168 6.13 -29.14 -7.51
N ASN A 169 5.22 -28.75 -6.62
CA ASN A 169 4.38 -29.69 -5.89
C ASN A 169 3.36 -30.41 -6.80
N ILE A 170 2.77 -29.70 -7.76
CA ILE A 170 1.86 -30.28 -8.76
C ILE A 170 2.61 -31.31 -9.60
N GLU A 171 3.83 -31.01 -10.05
CA GLU A 171 4.71 -31.96 -10.76
C GLU A 171 5.02 -33.18 -9.89
N ALA A 172 5.39 -32.98 -8.63
CA ALA A 172 5.68 -34.08 -7.71
C ALA A 172 4.46 -34.99 -7.46
N VAL A 173 3.25 -34.42 -7.35
CA VAL A 173 2.01 -35.20 -7.24
C VAL A 173 1.73 -35.96 -8.54
N ALA A 174 1.89 -35.31 -9.70
CA ALA A 174 1.72 -35.94 -11.01
C ALA A 174 2.69 -37.11 -11.20
N ASP A 175 3.97 -36.93 -10.87
CA ASP A 175 5.01 -37.94 -10.97
C ASP A 175 4.73 -39.12 -10.04
N LYS A 176 4.34 -38.86 -8.80
CA LYS A 176 3.98 -39.89 -7.82
C LYS A 176 2.83 -40.77 -8.28
N LEU A 177 1.84 -40.17 -8.95
CA LEU A 177 0.62 -40.84 -9.39
C LEU A 177 0.69 -41.35 -10.84
N GLY A 178 1.75 -40.99 -11.59
CA GLY A 178 1.98 -41.45 -12.96
C GLY A 178 1.27 -40.67 -14.05
N PHE A 179 0.91 -39.39 -13.82
CA PHE A 179 0.22 -38.56 -14.80
C PHE A 179 1.19 -37.82 -15.74
N ASN A 180 1.07 -38.07 -17.04
CA ASN A 180 1.86 -37.36 -18.05
C ASN A 180 1.21 -36.04 -18.51
N LYS A 181 -0.10 -35.88 -18.33
CA LYS A 181 -0.83 -34.67 -18.74
C LYS A 181 -1.43 -33.94 -17.55
N ILE A 182 -1.25 -32.61 -17.52
CA ILE A 182 -1.76 -31.73 -16.47
C ILE A 182 -2.60 -30.62 -17.12
N VAL A 183 -3.90 -30.60 -16.84
CA VAL A 183 -4.80 -29.54 -17.30
C VAL A 183 -4.85 -28.45 -16.23
N VAL A 184 -4.61 -27.21 -16.61
CA VAL A 184 -4.49 -26.09 -15.66
C VAL A 184 -5.61 -25.07 -15.88
N PHE A 185 -6.36 -24.80 -14.81
CA PHE A 185 -7.27 -23.65 -14.71
C PHE A 185 -6.75 -22.65 -13.69
N THR A 186 -6.96 -21.35 -13.94
CA THR A 186 -6.60 -20.26 -13.02
C THR A 186 -7.69 -19.18 -12.99
N ASP A 187 -7.45 -18.08 -12.27
CA ASP A 187 -8.38 -16.95 -12.24
C ASP A 187 -8.51 -16.30 -13.63
N ALA A 188 -9.74 -15.95 -14.00
CA ALA A 188 -10.16 -15.53 -15.34
C ALA A 188 -9.78 -14.08 -15.69
N ASN A 189 -8.54 -13.71 -15.37
CA ASN A 189 -8.00 -12.38 -15.63
C ASN A 189 -6.83 -12.50 -16.61
N GLY A 190 -6.82 -11.72 -17.69
CA GLY A 190 -5.82 -11.80 -18.76
C GLY A 190 -4.36 -11.85 -18.28
N PRO A 191 -3.92 -10.94 -17.38
CA PRO A 191 -2.59 -11.01 -16.77
C PRO A 191 -2.33 -12.29 -15.97
N ARG A 192 -3.33 -12.83 -15.26
CA ARG A 192 -3.19 -14.08 -14.49
C ARG A 192 -3.05 -15.29 -15.40
N ILE A 193 -3.83 -15.36 -16.47
CA ILE A 193 -3.73 -16.42 -17.48
C ILE A 193 -2.37 -16.37 -18.16
N ASN A 194 -1.91 -15.18 -18.58
CA ASN A 194 -0.59 -15.01 -19.17
C ASN A 194 0.54 -15.42 -18.21
N TYR A 195 0.41 -15.08 -16.93
CA TYR A 195 1.35 -15.49 -15.90
C TYR A 195 1.33 -17.00 -15.67
N ALA A 196 0.15 -17.63 -15.59
CA ALA A 196 0.03 -19.08 -15.50
C ALA A 196 0.69 -19.78 -16.69
N ARG A 197 0.52 -19.27 -17.92
CA ARG A 197 1.22 -19.77 -19.11
C ARG A 197 2.74 -19.61 -19.03
N SER A 198 3.24 -18.59 -18.34
CA SER A 198 4.69 -18.41 -18.16
C SER A 198 5.28 -19.42 -17.16
N ILE A 199 4.50 -19.84 -16.16
CA ILE A 199 4.89 -20.83 -15.14
C ILE A 199 4.73 -22.26 -15.69
N PHE A 200 3.56 -22.58 -16.23
CA PHE A 200 3.19 -23.88 -16.79
C PHE A 200 3.45 -23.90 -18.31
N ASN A 201 4.72 -23.90 -18.69
CA ASN A 201 5.18 -23.57 -20.06
C ASN A 201 5.79 -24.76 -20.84
N SER A 202 5.43 -26.00 -20.49
CA SER A 202 5.92 -27.21 -21.17
C SER A 202 4.78 -28.00 -21.82
N GLU A 203 5.11 -28.95 -22.70
CA GLU A 203 4.15 -29.84 -23.37
C GLU A 203 3.32 -30.69 -22.39
N ARG A 204 3.76 -30.80 -21.14
CA ARG A 204 3.03 -31.50 -20.06
C ARG A 204 1.76 -30.77 -19.63
N TYR A 205 1.68 -29.46 -19.88
CA TYR A 205 0.64 -28.58 -19.38
C TYR A 205 -0.30 -28.12 -20.47
N GLU A 206 -1.60 -28.11 -20.16
CA GLU A 206 -2.61 -27.49 -21.00
C GLU A 206 -3.35 -26.41 -20.20
N VAL A 207 -2.96 -25.14 -20.38
CA VAL A 207 -3.56 -23.99 -19.67
C VAL A 207 -4.80 -23.50 -20.40
N ILE A 208 -5.96 -23.70 -19.78
CA ILE A 208 -7.26 -23.33 -20.35
C ILE A 208 -7.59 -21.86 -20.06
N ASP A 209 -7.85 -21.09 -21.11
CA ASP A 209 -8.27 -19.68 -21.04
C ASP A 209 -9.78 -19.49 -21.24
N ASP A 210 -10.47 -20.45 -21.87
CA ASP A 210 -11.93 -20.50 -21.96
C ASP A 210 -12.55 -21.00 -20.65
N ILE A 211 -12.71 -20.06 -19.72
CA ILE A 211 -13.22 -20.25 -18.34
C ILE A 211 -14.75 -20.41 -18.25
N ARG A 212 -15.42 -20.83 -19.32
CA ARG A 212 -16.84 -21.16 -19.29
C ARG A 212 -17.15 -22.26 -18.26
N PRO A 213 -18.29 -22.18 -17.54
CA PRO A 213 -18.69 -23.20 -16.57
C PRO A 213 -18.73 -24.62 -17.14
N GLU A 214 -19.13 -24.78 -18.40
CA GLU A 214 -19.18 -26.07 -19.10
C GLU A 214 -17.80 -26.73 -19.17
N ASN A 215 -16.76 -25.98 -19.58
CA ASN A 215 -15.38 -26.44 -19.66
C ASN A 215 -14.80 -26.73 -18.27
N PHE A 216 -15.08 -25.86 -17.30
CA PHE A 216 -14.65 -26.06 -15.91
C PHE A 216 -15.22 -27.37 -15.34
N LEU A 217 -16.52 -27.63 -15.52
CA LEU A 217 -17.16 -28.84 -15.02
C LEU A 217 -16.68 -30.11 -15.75
N TYR A 218 -16.47 -30.02 -17.07
CA TYR A 218 -15.87 -31.09 -17.85
C TYR A 218 -14.48 -31.49 -17.33
N ALA A 219 -13.66 -30.51 -16.95
CA ALA A 219 -12.35 -30.75 -16.38
C ALA A 219 -12.42 -31.54 -15.05
N TYR A 220 -13.37 -31.23 -14.18
CA TYR A 220 -13.57 -31.99 -12.93
C TYR A 220 -14.18 -33.38 -13.17
N LYS A 221 -15.15 -33.49 -14.07
CA LYS A 221 -15.84 -34.76 -14.38
C LYS A 221 -14.86 -35.83 -14.89
N ASN A 222 -13.92 -35.43 -15.75
CA ASN A 222 -13.04 -36.35 -16.45
C ASN A 222 -11.60 -36.41 -15.90
N ALA A 223 -11.22 -35.59 -14.92
CA ALA A 223 -9.92 -35.70 -14.28
C ALA A 223 -9.79 -37.02 -13.49
N GLU A 224 -8.61 -37.62 -13.48
CA GLU A 224 -8.30 -38.78 -12.64
C GLU A 224 -7.87 -38.37 -11.22
N TYR A 225 -7.31 -37.16 -11.08
CA TYR A 225 -6.93 -36.58 -9.81
C TYR A 225 -7.00 -35.04 -9.88
N VAL A 226 -7.28 -34.38 -8.75
CA VAL A 226 -7.34 -32.92 -8.68
C VAL A 226 -6.35 -32.35 -7.67
N VAL A 227 -5.60 -31.32 -8.05
CA VAL A 227 -4.82 -30.47 -7.15
C VAL A 227 -5.39 -29.06 -7.18
N THR A 228 -5.69 -28.47 -6.03
CA THR A 228 -6.31 -27.14 -5.99
C THR A 228 -5.89 -26.30 -4.79
N ASP A 229 -5.91 -24.97 -4.93
CA ASP A 229 -5.79 -24.01 -3.83
C ASP A 229 -7.08 -23.21 -3.58
N SER A 230 -8.18 -23.71 -4.16
CA SER A 230 -9.49 -23.10 -4.17
C SER A 230 -10.47 -23.87 -3.29
N PHE A 231 -11.25 -23.14 -2.50
CA PHE A 231 -12.36 -23.71 -1.71
C PHE A 231 -13.37 -24.40 -2.63
N HIS A 232 -13.83 -23.70 -3.67
CA HIS A 232 -14.77 -24.26 -4.65
C HIS A 232 -14.12 -25.38 -5.47
N GLY A 233 -12.81 -25.30 -5.73
CA GLY A 233 -12.09 -26.41 -6.33
C GLY A 233 -12.21 -27.68 -5.50
N SER A 234 -12.04 -27.57 -4.18
CA SER A 234 -12.21 -28.69 -3.25
C SER A 234 -13.65 -29.23 -3.23
N CYS A 235 -14.66 -28.34 -3.30
CA CYS A 235 -16.06 -28.73 -3.40
C CYS A 235 -16.34 -29.54 -4.67
N PHE A 236 -15.87 -29.08 -5.83
CA PHE A 236 -16.10 -29.76 -7.10
C PHE A 236 -15.29 -31.05 -7.24
N SER A 237 -14.10 -31.15 -6.64
CA SER A 237 -13.39 -32.44 -6.50
C SER A 237 -14.24 -33.48 -5.77
N TYR A 238 -14.88 -33.07 -4.66
CA TYR A 238 -15.73 -33.95 -3.87
C TYR A 238 -17.04 -34.30 -4.59
N ILE A 239 -17.69 -33.33 -5.24
CA ILE A 239 -18.92 -33.55 -6.03
C ILE A 239 -18.66 -34.52 -7.19
N ALA A 240 -17.51 -34.40 -7.85
CA ALA A 240 -17.07 -35.32 -8.90
C ALA A 240 -16.58 -36.68 -8.37
N GLN A 241 -16.49 -36.84 -7.04
CA GLN A 241 -15.92 -38.00 -6.35
C GLN A 241 -14.52 -38.37 -6.87
N LYS A 242 -13.71 -37.35 -7.14
CA LYS A 242 -12.32 -37.53 -7.59
C LYS A 242 -11.37 -37.49 -6.40
N PRO A 243 -10.29 -38.28 -6.40
CA PRO A 243 -9.22 -38.11 -5.43
C PRO A 243 -8.55 -36.73 -5.62
N PHE A 244 -8.19 -36.07 -4.53
CA PHE A 244 -7.68 -34.70 -4.59
C PHE A 244 -6.73 -34.33 -3.46
N SER A 245 -5.90 -33.31 -3.73
CA SER A 245 -5.02 -32.64 -2.77
C SER A 245 -5.25 -31.12 -2.78
N VAL A 246 -5.11 -30.49 -1.62
CA VAL A 246 -5.47 -29.08 -1.42
C VAL A 246 -4.32 -28.30 -0.79
N PHE A 247 -3.94 -27.19 -1.41
CA PHE A 247 -3.09 -26.18 -0.78
C PHE A 247 -3.94 -25.27 0.11
N TYR A 248 -3.67 -25.29 1.42
CA TYR A 248 -4.38 -24.40 2.34
C TYR A 248 -3.83 -22.98 2.21
N ASN A 249 -4.60 -22.10 1.58
CA ASN A 249 -4.21 -20.70 1.45
C ASN A 249 -4.50 -19.95 2.77
N THR A 250 -3.45 -19.66 3.54
CA THR A 250 -3.54 -18.96 4.83
C THR A 250 -3.97 -17.50 4.70
N ILE A 251 -3.78 -16.88 3.54
CA ILE A 251 -4.19 -15.49 3.26
C ILE A 251 -5.69 -15.44 2.96
N ARG A 252 -6.19 -16.34 2.10
CA ARG A 252 -7.62 -16.42 1.72
C ARG A 252 -8.50 -17.18 2.73
N GLY A 253 -7.90 -17.69 3.79
CA GLY A 253 -8.57 -18.34 4.92
C GLY A 253 -8.35 -19.85 4.92
N ALA A 254 -7.55 -20.34 5.87
CA ALA A 254 -7.33 -21.78 6.08
C ALA A 254 -8.55 -22.45 6.76
N ASN A 255 -9.27 -21.72 7.60
CA ASN A 255 -10.34 -22.29 8.44
C ASN A 255 -11.54 -22.78 7.62
N ARG A 256 -11.87 -22.12 6.49
CA ARG A 256 -12.93 -22.61 5.59
C ARG A 256 -12.61 -23.98 4.99
N PHE A 257 -11.33 -24.28 4.74
CA PHE A 257 -10.93 -25.62 4.29
C PHE A 257 -11.08 -26.64 5.42
N ALA A 258 -10.76 -26.28 6.67
CA ALA A 258 -10.95 -27.15 7.82
C ALA A 258 -12.43 -27.48 8.08
N SER A 259 -13.33 -26.48 7.99
CA SER A 259 -14.79 -26.72 8.08
C SER A 259 -15.26 -27.65 6.95
N LEU A 260 -14.78 -27.44 5.72
CA LEU A 260 -15.12 -28.27 4.57
C LEU A 260 -14.62 -29.71 4.71
N MET A 261 -13.38 -29.91 5.14
CA MET A 261 -12.84 -31.27 5.35
C MET A 261 -13.54 -32.00 6.50
N THR A 262 -14.05 -31.26 7.49
CA THR A 262 -14.88 -31.80 8.57
C THR A 262 -16.24 -32.25 8.05
N LEU A 263 -16.88 -31.45 7.16
CA LEU A 263 -18.11 -31.82 6.46
C LEU A 263 -17.93 -33.11 5.65
N PHE A 264 -16.77 -33.27 5.00
CA PHE A 264 -16.44 -34.45 4.20
C PHE A 264 -15.95 -35.65 5.01
N LYS A 265 -15.75 -35.50 6.33
CA LYS A 265 -15.13 -36.52 7.21
C LYS A 265 -13.73 -36.96 6.75
N LEU A 266 -13.00 -36.08 6.06
CA LEU A 266 -11.64 -36.35 5.57
C LEU A 266 -10.55 -35.77 6.46
N GLY A 267 -10.88 -34.81 7.33
CA GLY A 267 -9.91 -34.09 8.17
C GLY A 267 -8.78 -33.47 7.34
N ASP A 268 -7.60 -33.29 7.93
CA ASP A 268 -6.46 -32.67 7.24
C ASP A 268 -5.76 -33.60 6.22
N THR A 269 -6.32 -34.79 5.95
CA THR A 269 -5.66 -35.80 5.12
C THR A 269 -5.49 -35.37 3.66
N ARG A 270 -6.21 -34.34 3.18
CA ARG A 270 -6.08 -33.86 1.80
C ARG A 270 -5.07 -32.72 1.65
N ARG A 271 -4.50 -32.24 2.75
CA ARG A 271 -3.66 -31.04 2.77
C ARG A 271 -2.25 -31.34 2.24
N ILE A 272 -1.80 -30.48 1.34
CA ILE A 272 -0.39 -30.33 0.94
C ILE A 272 0.04 -28.88 1.15
N TYR A 273 1.34 -28.65 1.24
CA TYR A 273 1.93 -27.36 1.57
C TYR A 273 2.80 -26.86 0.42
N PRO A 274 2.77 -25.55 0.07
CA PRO A 274 3.67 -25.00 -0.94
C PRO A 274 5.15 -25.26 -0.63
N GLU A 275 5.51 -25.30 0.65
CA GLU A 275 6.87 -25.60 1.13
C GLU A 275 7.27 -27.08 1.03
N ASN A 276 6.37 -28.00 0.66
CA ASN A 276 6.72 -29.42 0.51
C ASN A 276 7.73 -29.62 -0.64
N THR A 277 8.72 -30.48 -0.39
CA THR A 277 9.64 -30.95 -1.44
C THR A 277 9.04 -32.15 -2.20
N ALA A 278 9.67 -32.55 -3.30
CA ALA A 278 9.26 -33.76 -4.01
C ALA A 278 9.35 -35.02 -3.12
N GLU A 279 10.35 -35.08 -2.23
CA GLU A 279 10.47 -36.15 -1.23
C GLU A 279 9.33 -36.13 -0.23
N ASP A 280 8.92 -34.95 0.26
CA ASP A 280 7.78 -34.82 1.18
C ASP A 280 6.48 -35.32 0.52
N ILE A 281 6.23 -34.92 -0.72
CA ILE A 281 5.07 -35.37 -1.50
C ILE A 281 5.13 -36.88 -1.72
N ASN A 282 6.29 -37.43 -2.06
CA ASN A 282 6.50 -38.87 -2.22
C ASN A 282 6.29 -39.65 -0.91
N ALA A 283 6.74 -39.11 0.23
CA ALA A 283 6.54 -39.71 1.55
C ALA A 283 5.10 -39.55 2.06
N ASN A 284 4.35 -38.55 1.61
CA ASN A 284 2.98 -38.29 2.04
C ASN A 284 2.02 -39.36 1.52
N ILE A 285 1.76 -40.38 2.35
CA ILE A 285 0.84 -41.49 2.02
C ILE A 285 -0.56 -41.02 1.64
N ASN A 286 -0.98 -39.83 2.08
CA ASN A 286 -2.31 -39.35 1.82
C ASN A 286 -2.55 -38.94 0.36
N VAL A 287 -1.51 -38.56 -0.38
CA VAL A 287 -1.60 -38.19 -1.81
C VAL A 287 -2.10 -39.37 -2.63
N SER A 288 -1.60 -40.59 -2.36
CA SER A 288 -1.96 -41.84 -3.04
C SER A 288 -3.10 -42.59 -2.34
N LYS A 289 -3.62 -42.09 -1.22
CA LYS A 289 -4.67 -42.75 -0.46
C LYS A 289 -6.00 -42.60 -1.20
N VAL A 290 -6.62 -43.74 -1.52
CA VAL A 290 -8.00 -43.80 -2.03
C VAL A 290 -8.94 -43.16 -1.01
N ILE A 291 -9.80 -42.27 -1.49
CA ILE A 291 -10.80 -41.60 -0.65
C ILE A 291 -12.03 -42.49 -0.56
N ASP A 292 -12.45 -42.83 0.66
CA ASP A 292 -13.78 -43.38 0.91
C ASP A 292 -14.77 -42.22 1.11
N PHE A 293 -15.67 -42.06 0.16
CA PHE A 293 -16.68 -40.99 0.18
C PHE A 293 -17.93 -41.36 0.99
N THR A 294 -18.06 -42.60 1.49
CA THR A 294 -19.31 -43.12 2.07
C THR A 294 -19.80 -42.31 3.27
N ASP A 295 -18.96 -42.15 4.30
CA ASP A 295 -19.32 -41.44 5.53
C ASP A 295 -19.53 -39.93 5.29
N GLY A 296 -18.67 -39.33 4.46
CA GLY A 296 -18.80 -37.93 4.07
C GLY A 296 -20.06 -37.67 3.25
N ASN A 297 -20.45 -38.58 2.34
CA ASN A 297 -21.68 -38.47 1.56
C ASN A 297 -22.92 -38.63 2.44
N ALA A 298 -22.89 -39.53 3.42
CA ALA A 298 -23.96 -39.67 4.40
C ALA A 298 -24.12 -38.39 5.24
N ASN A 299 -23.00 -37.82 5.70
CA ASN A 299 -23.00 -36.56 6.44
C ASN A 299 -23.47 -35.38 5.57
N LEU A 300 -22.96 -35.25 4.35
CA LEU A 300 -23.34 -34.21 3.40
C LEU A 300 -24.82 -34.30 3.04
N LYS A 301 -25.39 -35.51 2.93
CA LYS A 301 -26.84 -35.69 2.72
C LYS A 301 -27.65 -35.10 3.87
N ILE A 302 -27.27 -35.39 5.12
CA ILE A 302 -27.92 -34.84 6.31
C ILE A 302 -27.82 -33.32 6.33
N GLU A 303 -26.62 -32.76 6.12
CA GLU A 303 -26.41 -31.31 6.14
C GLU A 303 -27.08 -30.60 4.95
N ARG A 304 -27.19 -31.25 3.78
CA ARG A 304 -27.95 -30.78 2.64
C ARG A 304 -29.44 -30.72 2.96
N GLU A 305 -30.02 -31.77 3.56
CA GLU A 305 -31.43 -31.79 3.97
C GLU A 305 -31.72 -30.68 4.99
N LYS A 306 -30.84 -30.48 5.99
CA LYS A 306 -30.95 -29.36 6.94
C LYS A 306 -30.91 -28.00 6.23
N SER A 307 -29.98 -27.82 5.29
CA SER A 307 -29.80 -26.56 4.58
C SER A 307 -30.94 -26.26 3.61
N TYR A 308 -31.48 -27.30 2.96
CA TYR A 308 -32.67 -27.22 2.12
C TYR A 308 -33.90 -26.83 2.94
N ASN A 309 -34.14 -27.52 4.06
CA ASN A 309 -35.24 -27.19 4.98
C ASN A 309 -35.09 -25.76 5.54
N TRP A 310 -33.85 -25.33 5.82
CA TRP A 310 -33.58 -23.96 6.24
C TRP A 310 -33.94 -22.96 5.15
N LEU A 311 -33.49 -23.18 3.91
CA LEU A 311 -33.76 -22.28 2.79
C LEU A 311 -35.25 -22.26 2.41
N GLU A 312 -35.91 -23.41 2.38
CA GLU A 312 -37.35 -23.53 2.13
C GLU A 312 -38.16 -22.78 3.19
N LYS A 313 -37.80 -22.93 4.47
CA LYS A 313 -38.41 -22.16 5.56
C LYS A 313 -38.11 -20.67 5.42
N ALA A 314 -36.85 -20.33 5.13
CA ALA A 314 -36.42 -18.95 4.92
C ALA A 314 -37.15 -18.30 3.75
N LEU A 315 -37.55 -19.04 2.72
CA LEU A 315 -38.33 -18.53 1.58
C LEU A 315 -39.84 -18.46 1.87
N SER A 316 -40.40 -19.46 2.56
CA SER A 316 -41.85 -19.61 2.77
C SER A 316 -42.44 -18.78 3.92
N VAL A 317 -41.67 -18.48 4.97
CA VAL A 317 -42.18 -17.73 6.14
C VAL A 317 -42.34 -16.25 5.80
N ASP A 318 -43.49 -15.64 6.11
CA ASP A 318 -43.69 -14.20 5.87
C ASP A 318 -42.63 -13.32 6.57
N LYS A 319 -42.43 -12.10 6.04
CA LYS A 319 -41.47 -11.14 6.59
C LYS A 319 -41.73 -10.85 8.08
N ALA A 320 -40.67 -10.75 8.87
CA ALA A 320 -40.77 -10.39 10.28
C ALA A 320 -41.09 -8.89 10.46
N THR A 321 -42.05 -8.55 11.34
CA THR A 321 -42.54 -7.17 11.53
C THR A 321 -41.65 -6.30 12.44
N ASP A 322 -40.75 -6.92 13.21
CA ASP A 322 -39.86 -6.30 14.19
C ASP A 322 -38.51 -5.84 13.60
N LYS A 323 -38.26 -6.14 12.32
CA LYS A 323 -37.00 -5.81 11.61
C LYS A 323 -37.03 -4.46 10.87
N ILE A 324 -38.07 -3.65 11.12
CA ILE A 324 -38.17 -2.27 10.60
C ILE A 324 -37.38 -1.35 11.54
N LEU A 325 -36.07 -1.21 11.31
CA LEU A 325 -35.22 -0.31 12.10
C LEU A 325 -35.29 1.13 11.58
N PRO A 326 -35.66 2.13 12.40
CA PRO A 326 -35.63 3.52 12.00
C PRO A 326 -34.18 4.00 11.83
N GLY A 327 -33.85 4.50 10.64
CA GLY A 327 -32.56 5.16 10.39
C GLY A 327 -31.40 4.26 9.94
N ALA A 328 -31.68 2.97 9.68
CA ALA A 328 -30.77 2.05 8.99
C ALA A 328 -31.39 1.62 7.66
N THR A 329 -31.80 2.58 6.85
CA THR A 329 -32.06 2.37 5.43
C THR A 329 -31.10 3.27 4.69
N MET A 330 -30.89 3.01 3.39
CA MET A 330 -30.19 3.94 2.52
C MET A 330 -30.54 5.37 2.95
N LYS A 331 -31.81 5.70 3.20
CA LYS A 331 -32.31 7.00 3.70
C LYS A 331 -31.46 7.82 4.68
N ARG A 332 -30.58 7.32 5.54
CA ARG A 332 -29.68 8.24 6.32
C ARG A 332 -28.36 8.57 5.61
N ASN A 333 -27.83 7.63 4.82
CA ASN A 333 -26.78 7.86 3.82
C ASN A 333 -27.36 8.42 2.49
N PHE A 334 -28.66 8.29 2.28
CA PHE A 334 -29.44 8.60 1.08
C PHE A 334 -30.30 9.84 1.28
N ASP A 335 -30.62 10.31 2.47
CA ASP A 335 -31.00 11.72 2.64
C ASP A 335 -29.77 12.62 2.39
N ASN A 336 -28.55 12.04 2.46
CA ASN A 336 -27.30 12.64 2.00
C ASN A 336 -26.92 12.29 0.52
N LEU A 337 -27.60 11.33 -0.14
CA LEU A 337 -27.29 10.85 -1.51
C LEU A 337 -28.49 10.78 -2.50
N LYS A 338 -29.72 11.06 -2.08
CA LYS A 338 -30.99 11.08 -2.85
C LYS A 338 -31.42 12.53 -2.94
N SER A 339 -30.79 13.22 -3.87
CA SER A 339 -31.60 14.08 -4.73
C SER A 339 -32.62 13.15 -5.41
N VAL A 340 -33.92 13.39 -5.20
CA VAL A 340 -35.02 12.59 -5.75
C VAL A 340 -34.80 12.39 -7.26
N LYS A 341 -35.07 11.20 -7.82
CA LYS A 341 -35.23 11.07 -9.27
C LYS A 341 -36.46 11.86 -9.67
N LEU A 342 -36.20 13.07 -10.16
CA LEU A 342 -37.21 14.03 -10.50
C LEU A 342 -37.63 13.77 -11.95
N SER A 343 -38.87 14.08 -12.31
CA SER A 343 -39.21 14.21 -13.73
C SER A 343 -38.19 15.14 -14.38
N LEU A 344 -37.87 14.96 -15.66
CA LEU A 344 -36.88 15.80 -16.35
C LEU A 344 -37.19 17.29 -16.13
N ARG A 345 -38.47 17.67 -16.19
CA ARG A 345 -38.93 19.02 -15.84
C ARG A 345 -38.52 19.46 -14.44
N ASN A 346 -38.70 18.61 -13.43
CA ASN A 346 -38.32 18.91 -12.05
C ASN A 346 -36.79 18.94 -11.87
N VAL A 347 -36.01 18.08 -12.54
CA VAL A 347 -34.54 18.17 -12.53
C VAL A 347 -34.09 19.53 -13.06
N LEU A 348 -34.65 19.96 -14.20
CA LEU A 348 -34.35 21.25 -14.82
C LEU A 348 -34.71 22.43 -13.90
N LEU A 349 -35.88 22.40 -13.25
CA LEU A 349 -36.36 23.49 -12.39
C LEU A 349 -35.67 23.58 -11.01
N THR A 350 -35.06 22.50 -10.52
CA THR A 350 -34.50 22.44 -9.15
C THR A 350 -32.98 22.51 -9.10
N ASN A 351 -32.29 22.37 -10.23
CA ASN A 351 -30.82 22.37 -10.28
C ASN A 351 -30.28 23.59 -11.03
N LYS A 352 -28.99 23.83 -10.80
CA LYS A 352 -28.15 24.64 -11.67
C LYS A 352 -27.33 23.72 -12.56
N PHE A 353 -27.10 24.19 -13.79
CA PHE A 353 -26.42 23.42 -14.82
C PHE A 353 -25.23 24.17 -15.38
N VAL A 354 -24.21 23.38 -15.69
CA VAL A 354 -23.10 23.78 -16.53
C VAL A 354 -23.47 23.46 -17.98
N PHE A 355 -23.37 24.46 -18.84
CA PHE A 355 -23.68 24.38 -20.27
C PHE A 355 -22.42 24.66 -21.08
N TYR A 356 -22.02 23.73 -21.94
CA TYR A 356 -20.75 23.81 -22.69
C TYR A 356 -20.85 23.09 -24.04
N ARG A 357 -19.87 23.30 -24.92
CA ARG A 357 -19.77 22.58 -26.20
C ARG A 357 -19.00 21.27 -26.01
N GLN A 358 -19.55 20.18 -26.52
CA GLN A 358 -18.88 18.88 -26.52
C GLN A 358 -17.58 18.98 -27.34
N GLY A 359 -16.46 18.53 -26.76
CA GLY A 359 -15.14 18.66 -27.40
C GLY A 359 -14.46 20.02 -27.24
N GLN A 360 -15.16 21.05 -26.75
CA GLN A 360 -14.57 22.32 -26.28
C GLN A 360 -14.74 22.41 -24.76
N HIS A 361 -13.92 21.66 -24.04
CA HIS A 361 -14.00 21.66 -22.59
C HIS A 361 -13.01 22.70 -22.02
N GLY A 362 -13.51 23.60 -21.17
CA GLY A 362 -12.75 24.70 -20.56
C GLY A 362 -13.42 26.06 -20.71
N GLU A 363 -14.14 26.28 -21.82
CA GLU A 363 -15.07 27.38 -22.01
C GLU A 363 -16.49 26.88 -21.73
N THR A 364 -16.88 26.88 -20.45
CA THR A 364 -18.30 26.78 -20.13
C THR A 364 -19.00 27.95 -20.81
N LEU A 365 -19.93 27.68 -21.72
CA LEU A 365 -20.78 28.73 -22.26
C LEU A 365 -21.42 29.46 -21.09
N ARG A 366 -21.92 28.72 -20.08
CA ARG A 366 -22.43 29.23 -18.80
C ARG A 366 -22.33 28.16 -17.68
N GLN A 367 -22.19 28.58 -16.41
CA GLN A 367 -22.03 27.68 -15.25
C GLN A 367 -23.25 27.59 -14.32
N ASP A 368 -24.13 28.59 -14.36
CA ASP A 368 -25.30 28.71 -13.47
C ASP A 368 -26.62 28.77 -14.24
N VAL A 369 -26.73 27.97 -15.31
CA VAL A 369 -27.95 27.91 -16.11
C VAL A 369 -29.07 27.39 -15.23
N GLY A 370 -30.13 28.17 -15.06
CA GLY A 370 -31.31 27.78 -14.30
C GLY A 370 -32.57 27.89 -15.15
N PHE A 371 -33.46 26.93 -15.01
CA PHE A 371 -34.71 26.87 -15.75
C PHE A 371 -35.84 27.44 -14.89
N ASN A 372 -36.58 28.42 -15.43
CA ASN A 372 -37.71 29.01 -14.75
C ASN A 372 -39.02 28.35 -15.21
N ALA A 373 -40.01 28.28 -14.31
CA ALA A 373 -41.30 27.64 -14.57
C ALA A 373 -42.12 28.31 -15.69
N ASP A 374 -41.86 29.58 -15.97
CA ASP A 374 -42.48 30.38 -17.03
C ASP A 374 -41.89 30.10 -18.43
N GLY A 375 -40.91 29.20 -18.53
CA GLY A 375 -40.25 28.86 -19.80
C GLY A 375 -39.04 29.74 -20.13
N THR A 376 -38.59 30.63 -19.24
CA THR A 376 -37.36 31.42 -19.44
C THR A 376 -36.12 30.73 -18.88
N LEU A 377 -34.94 31.08 -19.40
CA LEU A 377 -33.64 30.64 -18.88
C LEU A 377 -32.96 31.76 -18.10
N SER A 378 -32.32 31.41 -16.98
CA SER A 378 -31.49 32.30 -16.17
C SER A 378 -30.02 31.92 -16.31
N GLY A 379 -29.12 32.89 -16.20
CA GLY A 379 -27.68 32.66 -16.35
C GLY A 379 -27.25 32.35 -17.79
N THR A 380 -28.08 32.64 -18.80
CA THR A 380 -27.83 32.40 -20.24
C THR A 380 -27.55 33.69 -21.03
N ASN A 381 -27.19 33.57 -22.32
CA ASN A 381 -27.15 34.70 -23.24
C ASN A 381 -28.53 34.85 -23.92
N PRO A 382 -29.31 35.90 -23.66
CA PRO A 382 -30.67 36.02 -24.20
C PRO A 382 -30.73 36.11 -25.73
N ILE A 383 -29.62 36.41 -26.42
CA ILE A 383 -29.57 36.40 -27.88
C ILE A 383 -29.68 34.95 -28.42
N ASN A 384 -29.00 34.00 -27.77
CA ASN A 384 -28.88 32.63 -28.24
C ASN A 384 -29.75 31.63 -27.46
N GLU A 385 -29.97 31.86 -26.16
CA GLU A 385 -30.74 30.98 -25.28
C GLU A 385 -31.57 31.82 -24.30
N LYS A 386 -32.74 32.30 -24.75
CA LYS A 386 -33.68 33.11 -23.97
C LYS A 386 -34.68 32.27 -23.19
N SER A 387 -35.22 31.24 -23.85
CA SER A 387 -36.33 30.43 -23.33
C SER A 387 -36.13 28.96 -23.66
N TRP A 388 -36.89 28.11 -22.98
CA TRP A 388 -36.84 26.67 -23.14
C TRP A 388 -38.24 26.07 -23.23
N LYS A 389 -38.34 24.93 -23.90
CA LYS A 389 -39.54 24.10 -23.92
C LYS A 389 -39.16 22.64 -23.78
N LEU A 390 -39.99 21.89 -23.07
CA LEU A 390 -39.87 20.45 -22.94
C LEU A 390 -41.13 19.81 -23.55
N GLU A 391 -40.95 18.96 -24.54
CA GLU A 391 -41.99 18.24 -25.27
C GLU A 391 -41.73 16.74 -25.14
N GLU A 392 -42.56 16.00 -24.40
CA GLU A 392 -42.41 14.55 -24.11
C GLU A 392 -40.96 14.15 -23.79
N ASN A 393 -40.15 13.74 -24.78
CA ASN A 393 -38.74 13.33 -24.62
C ASN A 393 -37.72 14.27 -25.31
N ARG A 394 -38.09 15.55 -25.51
CA ARG A 394 -37.31 16.54 -26.27
C ARG A 394 -37.20 17.86 -25.50
N LEU A 395 -35.97 18.31 -25.22
CA LEU A 395 -35.69 19.63 -24.65
C LEU A 395 -35.18 20.57 -25.74
N ILE A 396 -35.72 21.78 -25.81
CA ILE A 396 -35.42 22.76 -26.86
C ILE A 396 -35.09 24.10 -26.21
N PHE A 397 -33.98 24.72 -26.63
CA PHE A 397 -33.66 26.12 -26.34
C PHE A 397 -34.04 27.00 -27.52
N TYR A 398 -34.53 28.21 -27.21
CA TYR A 398 -34.91 29.23 -28.19
C TYR A 398 -34.10 30.51 -27.99
N GLY A 399 -33.72 31.14 -29.11
CA GLY A 399 -33.08 32.45 -29.12
C GLY A 399 -34.07 33.62 -29.04
N GLU A 400 -33.58 34.85 -29.16
CA GLU A 400 -34.39 36.06 -28.96
C GLU A 400 -35.56 36.22 -29.95
N SER A 401 -35.39 35.79 -31.20
CA SER A 401 -36.43 35.77 -32.25
C SER A 401 -37.27 34.48 -32.26
N ASN A 402 -37.25 33.70 -31.16
CA ASN A 402 -38.03 32.48 -30.96
C ASN A 402 -37.71 31.33 -31.94
N GLN A 403 -36.49 31.32 -32.48
CA GLN A 403 -35.92 30.23 -33.29
C GLN A 403 -35.26 29.17 -32.40
N GLU A 404 -35.35 27.89 -32.78
CA GLU A 404 -34.65 26.80 -32.09
C GLU A 404 -33.13 26.97 -32.22
N THR A 405 -32.41 26.86 -31.11
CA THR A 405 -30.94 26.99 -31.08
C THR A 405 -30.25 25.71 -30.66
N THR A 406 -30.71 25.03 -29.61
CA THR A 406 -30.16 23.73 -29.20
C THR A 406 -31.29 22.76 -28.90
N VAL A 407 -31.16 21.54 -29.40
CA VAL A 407 -32.16 20.47 -29.25
C VAL A 407 -31.51 19.24 -28.65
N TRP A 408 -32.13 18.69 -27.62
CA TRP A 408 -31.80 17.40 -27.04
C TRP A 408 -32.97 16.45 -27.27
N ASP A 409 -32.77 15.46 -28.15
CA ASP A 409 -33.78 14.44 -28.50
C ASP A 409 -33.51 13.12 -27.74
N ASN A 410 -34.52 12.24 -27.70
CA ASN A 410 -34.46 10.92 -27.06
C ASN A 410 -34.08 10.96 -25.57
N LEU A 411 -34.57 11.98 -24.84
CA LEU A 411 -34.34 12.11 -23.41
C LEU A 411 -35.16 11.07 -22.64
N ASN A 412 -34.53 10.41 -21.68
CA ASN A 412 -35.18 9.43 -20.82
C ASN A 412 -35.93 10.12 -19.66
N GLU A 413 -36.87 9.43 -19.01
CA GLU A 413 -37.39 9.87 -17.71
C GLU A 413 -36.56 9.29 -16.55
N GLY A 414 -36.56 9.95 -15.39
CA GLY A 414 -35.93 9.42 -14.17
C GLY A 414 -34.45 9.77 -13.98
N TYR A 415 -34.01 10.94 -14.45
CA TYR A 415 -32.66 11.44 -14.18
C TYR A 415 -32.46 11.80 -12.69
N ARG A 416 -31.22 11.66 -12.21
CA ARG A 416 -30.80 12.11 -10.88
C ARG A 416 -30.37 13.58 -10.94
N ALA A 417 -30.81 14.37 -9.97
CA ALA A 417 -30.43 15.79 -9.89
C ALA A 417 -28.92 15.97 -9.57
N ASP A 418 -28.30 15.01 -8.92
CA ASP A 418 -26.86 15.01 -8.58
C ASP A 418 -25.95 14.31 -9.61
N ASP A 419 -26.51 13.67 -10.64
CA ASP A 419 -25.78 12.93 -11.68
C ASP A 419 -26.46 13.08 -13.06
N PHE A 420 -26.83 14.31 -13.43
CA PHE A 420 -27.49 14.63 -14.70
C PHE A 420 -26.47 15.10 -15.75
N ARG A 421 -26.50 14.50 -16.94
CA ARG A 421 -25.72 14.94 -18.10
C ARG A 421 -26.39 14.53 -19.40
N ILE A 422 -26.68 15.50 -20.27
CA ILE A 422 -27.28 15.26 -21.61
C ILE A 422 -26.50 16.01 -22.69
N VAL A 423 -26.53 15.46 -23.92
CA VAL A 423 -25.83 16.02 -25.08
C VAL A 423 -26.84 16.26 -26.20
N GLY A 424 -26.81 17.44 -26.83
CA GLY A 424 -27.79 17.88 -27.82
C GLY A 424 -27.14 18.59 -29.01
N GLU A 425 -27.86 18.69 -30.11
CA GLU A 425 -27.41 19.32 -31.35
C GLU A 425 -27.60 20.84 -31.31
N PHE A 426 -26.59 21.60 -31.74
CA PHE A 426 -26.74 23.02 -32.01
C PHE A 426 -27.31 23.23 -33.42
N ILE A 427 -28.55 23.71 -33.52
CA ILE A 427 -29.30 23.76 -34.78
C ILE A 427 -28.64 24.61 -35.87
N PRO A 428 -28.09 25.81 -35.58
CA PRO A 428 -27.42 26.61 -36.60
C PRO A 428 -26.17 25.94 -37.21
N ASN A 429 -25.56 24.98 -36.50
CA ASN A 429 -24.46 24.16 -37.01
C ASN A 429 -24.45 22.79 -36.31
N LYS A 430 -25.05 21.79 -36.96
CA LYS A 430 -25.20 20.43 -36.42
C LYS A 430 -23.87 19.68 -36.17
N ALA A 431 -22.74 20.18 -36.64
CA ALA A 431 -21.44 19.63 -36.26
C ALA A 431 -21.07 19.98 -34.80
N VAL A 432 -21.70 21.01 -34.23
CA VAL A 432 -21.51 21.44 -32.84
C VAL A 432 -22.56 20.77 -31.96
N HIS A 433 -22.09 20.14 -30.88
CA HIS A 433 -22.94 19.53 -29.88
C HIS A 433 -22.79 20.29 -28.56
N HIS A 434 -23.88 20.46 -27.84
CA HIS A 434 -23.90 21.10 -26.52
C HIS A 434 -24.16 20.06 -25.43
N VAL A 435 -23.46 20.19 -24.31
CA VAL A 435 -23.64 19.39 -23.10
C VAL A 435 -24.29 20.23 -22.02
N LEU A 436 -25.32 19.69 -21.40
CA LEU A 436 -25.95 20.22 -20.19
C LEU A 436 -25.71 19.22 -19.06
N GLU A 437 -24.97 19.62 -18.04
CA GLU A 437 -24.55 18.77 -16.92
C GLU A 437 -24.94 19.44 -15.60
N SER A 438 -25.58 18.72 -14.67
CA SER A 438 -25.86 19.26 -13.34
C SER A 438 -24.56 19.54 -12.62
N VAL A 439 -24.53 20.62 -11.84
CA VAL A 439 -23.35 21.02 -11.06
C VAL A 439 -22.78 19.83 -10.25
N PRO A 440 -23.53 19.07 -9.42
CA PRO A 440 -22.97 17.95 -8.66
C PRO A 440 -22.32 16.82 -9.49
N ALA A 441 -22.85 16.51 -10.67
CA ALA A 441 -22.30 15.48 -11.56
C ALA A 441 -20.89 15.86 -12.04
N ALA A 442 -20.75 17.11 -12.47
CA ALA A 442 -19.46 17.63 -12.92
C ALA A 442 -18.44 17.71 -11.78
N ILE A 443 -18.88 18.02 -10.55
CA ILE A 443 -18.04 18.00 -9.34
C ILE A 443 -17.45 16.63 -9.05
N LYS A 444 -18.28 15.58 -9.14
CA LYS A 444 -17.89 14.19 -8.92
C LYS A 444 -16.87 13.75 -9.98
N ARG A 445 -17.08 14.14 -11.23
CA ARG A 445 -16.19 13.86 -12.36
C ARG A 445 -14.84 14.57 -12.23
N ASP A 446 -14.82 15.82 -11.77
CA ASP A 446 -13.58 16.56 -11.53
C ASP A 446 -12.78 15.93 -10.37
N ASN A 447 -13.44 15.60 -9.26
CA ASN A 447 -12.77 15.09 -8.06
C ASN A 447 -12.09 13.72 -8.22
N SER A 448 -12.49 12.92 -9.21
CA SER A 448 -11.86 11.63 -9.52
C SER A 448 -10.63 11.74 -10.43
N ASN A 449 -10.41 12.91 -11.06
CA ASN A 449 -9.30 13.15 -11.98
C ASN A 449 -7.94 13.20 -11.22
N PRO A 450 -6.95 12.37 -11.60
CA PRO A 450 -5.63 12.37 -10.98
C PRO A 450 -4.89 13.71 -11.08
N ASP A 451 -5.05 14.43 -12.19
CA ASP A 451 -4.43 15.74 -12.42
C ASP A 451 -5.01 16.82 -11.51
N PHE A 452 -6.32 16.76 -11.30
CA PHE A 452 -6.97 17.67 -10.37
C PHE A 452 -6.63 17.32 -8.92
N TYR A 453 -6.45 16.03 -8.62
CA TYR A 453 -6.07 15.61 -7.28
C TYR A 453 -4.69 16.16 -6.86
N LYS A 454 -3.65 16.06 -7.70
CA LYS A 454 -2.33 16.67 -7.40
C LYS A 454 -2.39 18.19 -7.30
N THR A 455 -3.25 18.84 -8.10
CA THR A 455 -3.56 20.27 -8.00
C THR A 455 -4.13 20.61 -6.62
N LYS A 456 -5.07 19.80 -6.09
CA LYS A 456 -5.60 19.96 -4.72
C LYS A 456 -4.53 19.80 -3.64
N ILE A 457 -3.58 18.86 -3.81
CA ILE A 457 -2.44 18.71 -2.88
C ILE A 457 -1.60 20.00 -2.88
N LEU A 458 -1.24 20.50 -4.06
CA LEU A 458 -0.46 21.74 -4.23
C LEU A 458 -1.13 22.93 -3.53
N LEU A 459 -2.42 23.19 -3.81
CA LEU A 459 -3.15 24.28 -3.17
C LEU A 459 -3.22 24.09 -1.65
N SER A 460 -3.49 22.87 -1.17
CA SER A 460 -3.49 22.55 0.26
C SER A 460 -2.14 22.85 0.91
N ARG A 461 -1.02 22.59 0.23
CA ARG A 461 0.32 22.97 0.71
C ARG A 461 0.54 24.46 0.73
N LEU A 462 0.24 25.16 -0.36
CA LEU A 462 0.39 26.62 -0.42
C LEU A 462 -0.42 27.30 0.70
N LYS A 463 -1.68 26.89 0.92
CA LYS A 463 -2.50 27.37 2.03
C LYS A 463 -1.88 27.05 3.39
N ALA A 464 -1.42 25.81 3.60
CA ALA A 464 -0.86 25.38 4.87
C ALA A 464 0.46 26.11 5.23
N TYR A 465 1.25 26.52 4.24
CA TYR A 465 2.46 27.35 4.43
C TYR A 465 2.18 28.86 4.41
N GLY A 466 0.92 29.28 4.26
CA GLY A 466 0.53 30.69 4.32
C GLY A 466 0.88 31.50 3.06
N ILE A 467 1.05 30.86 1.90
CA ILE A 467 1.44 31.51 0.64
C ILE A 467 0.20 32.09 -0.05
N LYS A 468 0.13 33.41 -0.21
CA LYS A 468 -1.08 34.12 -0.66
C LYS A 468 -1.03 34.66 -2.08
N HIS A 469 0.08 35.30 -2.47
CA HIS A 469 0.18 35.99 -3.75
C HIS A 469 0.44 35.01 -4.90
N VAL A 470 -0.37 35.09 -5.95
CA VAL A 470 -0.28 34.25 -7.14
C VAL A 470 -0.35 35.12 -8.39
N VAL A 471 0.72 35.15 -9.16
CA VAL A 471 0.79 35.79 -10.48
C VAL A 471 0.58 34.73 -11.55
N MET A 472 -0.27 35.00 -12.53
CA MET A 472 -0.63 34.05 -13.58
C MET A 472 -0.51 34.69 -14.96
N ALA A 473 0.12 33.97 -15.88
CA ALA A 473 -0.01 34.21 -17.31
C ALA A 473 -0.93 33.17 -17.94
N PRO A 474 -1.77 33.56 -18.92
CA PRO A 474 -2.81 32.68 -19.43
C PRO A 474 -2.24 31.59 -20.35
N GLY A 475 -2.77 30.37 -20.26
CA GLY A 475 -2.54 29.36 -21.28
C GLY A 475 -3.50 28.19 -21.23
N GLY A 476 -3.26 27.25 -22.15
CA GLY A 476 -4.12 26.09 -22.35
C GLY A 476 -3.79 24.93 -21.43
N ARG A 477 -2.56 24.75 -20.95
CA ARG A 477 -2.18 23.56 -20.15
C ARG A 477 -2.46 23.74 -18.66
N ASP A 478 -2.50 24.97 -18.19
CA ASP A 478 -2.59 25.37 -16.79
C ASP A 478 -4.02 25.73 -16.33
N VAL A 479 -5.03 25.60 -17.20
CA VAL A 479 -6.43 25.96 -16.86
C VAL A 479 -6.93 25.28 -15.58
N VAL A 480 -6.55 24.02 -15.33
CA VAL A 480 -6.92 23.31 -14.08
C VAL A 480 -6.38 24.04 -12.86
N LEU A 481 -5.12 24.49 -12.91
CA LEU A 481 -4.50 25.24 -11.83
C LEU A 481 -5.12 26.63 -11.70
N VAL A 482 -5.24 27.38 -12.80
CA VAL A 482 -5.86 28.72 -12.83
C VAL A 482 -7.21 28.68 -12.14
N ARG A 483 -8.08 27.76 -12.56
CA ARG A 483 -9.42 27.59 -12.01
C ARG A 483 -9.40 27.16 -10.56
N ALA A 484 -8.50 26.26 -10.19
CA ALA A 484 -8.37 25.84 -8.81
C ALA A 484 -8.01 27.00 -7.87
N PHE A 485 -7.11 27.89 -8.29
CA PHE A 485 -6.77 29.11 -7.56
C PHE A 485 -7.92 30.11 -7.55
N GLU A 486 -8.59 30.34 -8.68
CA GLU A 486 -9.76 31.23 -8.79
C GLU A 486 -10.89 30.83 -7.82
N ASN A 487 -11.12 29.53 -7.66
CA ASN A 487 -12.12 29.00 -6.75
C ASN A 487 -11.73 29.17 -5.27
N HIS A 488 -10.49 29.58 -4.99
CA HIS A 488 -9.92 29.82 -3.66
C HIS A 488 -9.40 31.25 -3.48
N ARG A 489 -10.02 32.22 -4.18
CA ARG A 489 -9.77 33.67 -4.02
C ARG A 489 -10.10 34.19 -2.62
N ASP A 490 -10.81 33.42 -1.81
CA ASP A 490 -11.00 33.68 -0.38
C ASP A 490 -9.68 33.75 0.39
N PHE A 491 -8.64 33.10 -0.14
CA PHE A 491 -7.32 33.02 0.47
C PHE A 491 -6.20 33.54 -0.45
N PHE A 492 -6.29 33.30 -1.76
CA PHE A 492 -5.24 33.67 -2.71
C PHE A 492 -5.48 35.04 -3.36
N ASP A 493 -4.46 35.89 -3.33
CA ASP A 493 -4.42 37.19 -4.01
C ASP A 493 -3.90 36.99 -5.45
N ILE A 494 -4.80 36.97 -6.43
CA ILE A 494 -4.48 36.62 -7.83
C ILE A 494 -4.21 37.85 -8.68
N HIS A 495 -3.09 37.85 -9.40
CA HIS A 495 -2.64 38.90 -10.32
C HIS A 495 -2.49 38.34 -11.74
N TYR A 496 -3.22 38.88 -12.71
CA TYR A 496 -3.14 38.47 -14.11
C TYR A 496 -2.15 39.33 -14.89
N VAL A 497 -1.14 38.71 -15.51
CA VAL A 497 -0.16 39.39 -16.34
C VAL A 497 0.08 38.55 -17.60
N ILE A 498 -0.22 39.12 -18.77
CA ILE A 498 -0.29 38.36 -20.03
C ILE A 498 1.07 37.88 -20.53
N ASP A 499 2.07 38.76 -20.55
CA ASP A 499 3.45 38.44 -20.96
C ASP A 499 4.15 37.70 -19.82
N GLU A 500 4.55 36.44 -20.02
CA GLU A 500 5.17 35.58 -18.99
C GLU A 500 6.46 36.19 -18.42
N ARG A 501 7.29 36.83 -19.26
CA ARG A 501 8.51 37.49 -18.81
C ARG A 501 8.15 38.66 -17.90
N SER A 502 7.16 39.47 -18.29
CA SER A 502 6.63 40.54 -17.43
C SER A 502 6.02 40.00 -16.14
N ALA A 503 5.28 38.89 -16.21
CA ALA A 503 4.65 38.23 -15.08
C ALA A 503 5.70 37.75 -14.05
N GLY A 504 6.82 37.19 -14.54
CA GLY A 504 7.96 36.83 -13.70
C GLY A 504 8.54 38.03 -12.95
N TYR A 505 8.79 39.16 -13.63
CA TYR A 505 9.28 40.38 -12.98
C TYR A 505 8.26 41.04 -12.06
N TYR A 506 6.96 40.93 -12.37
CA TYR A 506 5.89 41.39 -11.50
C TYR A 506 5.88 40.61 -10.19
N ALA A 507 5.96 39.28 -10.27
CA ALA A 507 6.07 38.40 -9.10
C ALA A 507 7.35 38.68 -8.29
N LEU A 508 8.46 38.94 -8.96
CA LEU A 508 9.72 39.37 -8.33
C LEU A 508 9.55 40.67 -7.56
N GLY A 509 8.88 41.68 -8.14
CA GLY A 509 8.60 42.96 -7.48
C GLY A 509 7.75 42.78 -6.22
N LEU A 510 6.72 41.92 -6.28
CA LEU A 510 5.91 41.56 -5.12
C LEU A 510 6.78 40.89 -4.03
N ALA A 511 7.53 39.84 -4.38
CA ALA A 511 8.39 39.11 -3.44
C ALA A 511 9.44 40.03 -2.79
N ASN A 512 9.99 40.98 -3.57
CA ASN A 512 10.92 41.97 -3.06
C ASN A 512 10.26 42.89 -2.04
N LYS A 513 9.05 43.37 -2.31
CA LYS A 513 8.35 44.31 -1.43
C LYS A 513 7.83 43.65 -0.15
N THR A 514 7.25 42.46 -0.25
CA THR A 514 6.62 41.76 0.88
C THR A 514 7.61 40.94 1.69
N LYS A 515 8.71 40.49 1.07
CA LYS A 515 9.62 39.46 1.62
C LYS A 515 8.92 38.12 1.91
N GLU A 516 7.77 37.90 1.30
CA GLU A 516 6.98 36.68 1.38
C GLU A 516 7.08 35.87 0.09
N PRO A 517 6.85 34.54 0.12
CA PRO A 517 6.90 33.75 -1.09
C PRO A 517 5.75 34.11 -2.03
N VAL A 518 6.07 34.30 -3.31
CA VAL A 518 5.10 34.65 -4.34
C VAL A 518 5.08 33.55 -5.39
N VAL A 519 3.90 33.08 -5.76
CA VAL A 519 3.74 32.11 -6.84
C VAL A 519 3.74 32.84 -8.19
N ILE A 520 4.47 32.33 -9.17
CA ILE A 520 4.30 32.66 -10.59
C ILE A 520 3.94 31.37 -11.32
N MET A 521 2.87 31.42 -12.10
CA MET A 521 2.35 30.27 -12.83
C MET A 521 2.19 30.55 -14.33
N VAL A 522 2.58 29.58 -15.14
CA VAL A 522 2.49 29.62 -16.60
C VAL A 522 2.14 28.25 -17.18
N THR A 523 1.63 28.24 -18.42
CA THR A 523 1.41 27.04 -19.25
C THR A 523 2.72 26.40 -19.73
N SER A 524 2.61 25.29 -20.47
CA SER A 524 3.76 24.58 -21.05
C SER A 524 4.43 25.32 -22.20
N GLY A 525 5.64 24.89 -22.54
CA GLY A 525 6.40 25.36 -23.70
C GLY A 525 7.21 26.63 -23.41
N THR A 526 7.33 27.52 -24.40
CA THR A 526 8.17 28.74 -24.30
C THR A 526 7.71 29.73 -23.23
N ALA A 527 6.46 29.62 -22.77
CA ALA A 527 5.95 30.33 -21.60
C ALA A 527 6.87 30.12 -20.37
N VAL A 528 7.35 28.89 -20.17
CA VAL A 528 8.31 28.56 -19.12
C VAL A 528 9.66 29.21 -19.37
N SER A 529 10.17 29.16 -20.60
CA SER A 529 11.46 29.78 -20.97
C SER A 529 11.48 31.29 -20.71
N ASN A 530 10.34 31.97 -20.87
CA ASN A 530 10.22 33.41 -20.62
C ASN A 530 10.37 33.78 -19.14
N LEU A 531 10.23 32.84 -18.21
CA LEU A 531 10.46 33.08 -16.78
C LEU A 531 11.95 33.13 -16.41
N ALA A 532 12.85 32.60 -17.26
CA ALA A 532 14.27 32.44 -16.93
C ALA A 532 14.96 33.74 -16.45
N PRO A 533 14.74 34.93 -17.06
CA PRO A 533 15.33 36.17 -16.57
C PRO A 533 14.88 36.53 -15.15
N ALA A 534 13.58 36.42 -14.85
CA ALA A 534 13.04 36.74 -13.54
C ALA A 534 13.46 35.72 -12.47
N VAL A 535 13.53 34.44 -12.83
CA VAL A 535 14.04 33.39 -11.93
C VAL A 535 15.52 33.62 -11.61
N THR A 536 16.31 33.98 -12.61
CA THR A 536 17.73 34.32 -12.44
C THR A 536 17.91 35.52 -11.53
N GLU A 537 17.16 36.60 -11.77
CA GLU A 537 17.22 37.79 -10.92
C GLU A 537 16.76 37.47 -9.48
N ALA A 538 15.65 36.73 -9.32
CA ALA A 538 15.18 36.32 -8.00
C ALA A 538 16.21 35.47 -7.24
N TYR A 539 16.97 34.63 -7.94
CA TYR A 539 18.06 33.85 -7.34
C TYR A 539 19.18 34.73 -6.80
N TYR A 540 19.68 35.68 -7.60
CA TYR A 540 20.77 36.56 -7.19
C TYR A 540 20.35 37.66 -6.20
N MET A 541 19.05 37.96 -6.13
CA MET A 541 18.48 38.90 -5.15
C MET A 541 18.02 38.22 -3.84
N ASP A 542 18.20 36.91 -3.70
CA ASP A 542 17.68 36.11 -2.59
C ASP A 542 16.16 36.31 -2.39
N LEU A 543 15.34 36.17 -3.44
CA LEU A 543 13.89 36.36 -3.38
C LEU A 543 13.11 35.04 -3.47
N PRO A 544 12.12 34.80 -2.59
CA PRO A 544 11.40 33.52 -2.51
C PRO A 544 10.31 33.38 -3.59
N LEU A 545 10.70 33.19 -4.85
CA LEU A 545 9.76 32.99 -5.96
C LEU A 545 9.39 31.50 -6.11
N ILE A 546 8.10 31.16 -6.16
CA ILE A 546 7.61 29.80 -6.39
C ILE A 546 7.12 29.70 -7.83
N VAL A 547 7.92 29.08 -8.69
CA VAL A 547 7.62 28.90 -10.11
C VAL A 547 6.81 27.61 -10.28
N ILE A 548 5.60 27.73 -10.80
CA ILE A 548 4.71 26.60 -11.07
C ILE A 548 4.47 26.52 -12.57
N THR A 549 4.84 25.41 -13.19
CA THR A 549 4.71 25.23 -14.64
C THR A 549 3.80 24.07 -14.93
N ALA A 550 2.79 24.28 -15.76
CA ALA A 550 2.02 23.19 -16.32
C ALA A 550 2.82 22.56 -17.48
N ASP A 551 2.73 21.24 -17.63
CA ASP A 551 3.51 20.48 -18.60
C ASP A 551 2.68 19.38 -19.26
N ARG A 552 3.23 18.73 -20.27
CA ARG A 552 2.68 17.48 -20.80
C ARG A 552 3.11 16.28 -19.96
N TYR A 553 2.39 15.19 -20.15
CA TYR A 553 2.84 13.89 -19.67
C TYR A 553 4.12 13.45 -20.38
N PRO A 554 5.01 12.70 -19.71
CA PRO A 554 6.32 12.31 -20.26
C PRO A 554 6.26 11.59 -21.62
N GLU A 555 5.21 10.81 -21.88
CA GLU A 555 5.00 10.11 -23.16
C GLU A 555 4.81 11.04 -24.37
N PHE A 556 4.48 12.32 -24.15
CA PHE A 556 4.37 13.33 -25.21
C PHE A 556 5.69 14.11 -25.42
N HIS A 557 6.71 13.88 -24.60
CA HIS A 557 8.00 14.53 -24.76
C HIS A 557 8.77 13.89 -25.93
N GLU A 558 9.58 14.67 -26.63
CA GLU A 558 10.46 14.22 -27.73
C GLU A 558 9.77 13.58 -28.96
N ILE A 559 8.44 13.55 -29.03
CA ILE A 559 7.69 13.02 -30.20
C ILE A 559 7.22 14.10 -31.18
N GLY A 560 7.60 15.37 -30.95
CA GLY A 560 7.14 16.50 -31.74
C GLY A 560 5.72 16.98 -31.42
N GLU A 561 5.21 16.67 -30.22
CA GLU A 561 3.92 17.17 -29.72
C GLU A 561 3.91 18.71 -29.61
N ASP A 562 2.80 19.33 -29.99
CA ASP A 562 2.63 20.77 -29.93
C ASP A 562 2.78 21.32 -28.50
N GLN A 563 3.45 22.47 -28.40
CA GLN A 563 3.64 23.22 -27.16
C GLN A 563 4.29 22.39 -26.03
N THR A 564 5.25 21.54 -26.39
CA THR A 564 5.98 20.65 -25.48
C THR A 564 7.49 20.90 -25.58
N ILE A 565 8.14 21.09 -24.43
CA ILE A 565 9.60 21.18 -24.30
C ILE A 565 10.03 20.38 -23.06
N GLU A 566 11.31 20.07 -22.90
CA GLU A 566 11.78 19.51 -21.64
C GLU A 566 11.80 20.59 -20.55
N GLN A 567 10.83 20.51 -19.63
CA GLN A 567 10.68 21.48 -18.54
C GLN A 567 11.34 21.01 -17.25
N ALA A 568 11.56 19.71 -17.08
CA ALA A 568 12.24 19.22 -15.89
C ALA A 568 13.63 19.84 -15.84
N ASN A 569 13.92 20.53 -14.74
CA ASN A 569 15.23 21.13 -14.46
C ASN A 569 15.64 22.28 -15.41
N ILE A 570 14.70 22.87 -16.15
CA ILE A 570 14.97 23.97 -17.09
C ILE A 570 15.66 25.20 -16.46
N PHE A 571 15.54 25.36 -15.13
CA PHE A 571 16.15 26.46 -14.37
C PHE A 571 17.38 26.06 -13.55
N GLU A 572 17.90 24.83 -13.64
CA GLU A 572 19.19 24.47 -13.02
C GLU A 572 20.29 25.21 -13.80
N PRO A 573 21.11 26.16 -13.24
CA PRO A 573 21.62 26.38 -11.86
C PRO A 573 21.04 27.56 -11.04
N MET A 574 20.00 28.25 -11.51
CA MET A 574 19.44 29.46 -10.86
C MET A 574 18.19 29.17 -10.03
N ILE A 575 18.12 27.99 -9.42
CA ILE A 575 16.99 27.54 -8.60
C ILE A 575 17.50 26.86 -7.34
N LYS A 576 16.83 27.07 -6.19
CA LYS A 576 17.16 26.36 -4.94
C LYS A 576 16.70 24.91 -4.96
N LYS A 577 15.58 24.64 -5.62
CA LYS A 577 15.00 23.31 -5.76
C LYS A 577 14.08 23.25 -6.96
N SER A 578 14.21 22.20 -7.77
CA SER A 578 13.28 21.81 -8.82
C SER A 578 12.64 20.47 -8.45
N VAL A 579 11.33 20.32 -8.63
CA VAL A 579 10.62 19.05 -8.48
C VAL A 579 9.64 18.84 -9.63
N ASN A 580 9.56 17.61 -10.13
CA ASN A 580 8.58 17.18 -11.12
C ASN A 580 7.54 16.27 -10.46
N LEU A 581 6.26 16.63 -10.50
CA LEU A 581 5.21 15.85 -9.85
C LEU A 581 4.85 14.60 -10.67
N PRO A 582 4.57 13.45 -10.00
CA PRO A 582 4.20 12.21 -10.70
C PRO A 582 2.84 12.32 -11.41
N VAL A 583 2.67 11.53 -12.48
CA VAL A 583 1.46 11.51 -13.33
C VAL A 583 0.42 10.45 -12.94
N THR A 584 0.81 9.35 -12.31
CA THR A 584 -0.08 8.19 -12.04
C THR A 584 -0.72 8.23 -10.66
N LYS A 585 -1.94 7.68 -10.50
CA LYS A 585 -2.61 7.51 -9.20
C LYS A 585 -2.51 6.07 -8.70
N GLU A 586 -1.29 5.62 -8.37
CA GLU A 586 -1.04 4.26 -7.88
C GLU A 586 -0.18 4.27 -6.61
N GLY A 587 -0.50 3.34 -5.69
CA GLY A 587 0.31 3.09 -4.50
C GLY A 587 0.51 4.33 -3.61
N ARG A 588 1.70 4.93 -3.67
CA ARG A 588 2.14 6.03 -2.78
C ARG A 588 2.27 7.38 -3.49
N THR A 589 1.72 7.54 -4.69
CA THR A 589 1.80 8.81 -5.43
C THR A 589 1.37 10.01 -4.60
N ASP A 590 0.28 9.91 -3.82
CA ASP A 590 -0.23 11.02 -3.00
C ASP A 590 0.80 11.52 -1.98
N TRP A 591 1.34 10.58 -1.20
CA TRP A 591 2.39 10.88 -0.23
C TRP A 591 3.64 11.43 -0.92
N TYR A 592 4.03 10.85 -2.07
CA TYR A 592 5.20 11.29 -2.82
C TYR A 592 5.04 12.72 -3.36
N THR A 593 3.87 13.04 -3.91
CA THR A 593 3.48 14.37 -4.40
C THR A 593 3.52 15.39 -3.25
N ASN A 594 2.88 15.06 -2.12
CA ASN A 594 2.90 15.89 -0.93
C ASN A 594 4.33 16.12 -0.40
N ARG A 595 5.18 15.09 -0.44
CA ARG A 595 6.58 15.16 -0.06
C ARG A 595 7.36 16.13 -0.95
N LEU A 596 7.26 15.98 -2.27
CA LEU A 596 7.98 16.83 -3.23
C LEU A 596 7.60 18.30 -3.10
N ILE A 597 6.29 18.59 -3.01
CA ILE A 597 5.81 19.98 -2.86
C ILE A 597 6.30 20.57 -1.54
N SER A 598 6.21 19.81 -0.43
CA SER A 598 6.66 20.27 0.88
C SER A 598 8.17 20.51 0.92
N GLU A 599 8.95 19.62 0.30
CA GLU A 599 10.40 19.76 0.18
C GLU A 599 10.75 21.03 -0.61
N ALA A 600 10.13 21.26 -1.77
CA ALA A 600 10.39 22.44 -2.59
C ALA A 600 10.01 23.75 -1.87
N ILE A 601 8.83 23.82 -1.24
CA ILE A 601 8.39 25.02 -0.51
C ILE A 601 9.34 25.35 0.66
N LEU A 602 9.78 24.33 1.42
CA LEU A 602 10.68 24.54 2.56
C LEU A 602 12.07 25.02 2.11
N GLU A 603 12.56 24.58 0.95
CA GLU A 603 13.85 25.04 0.40
C GLU A 603 13.84 26.51 -0.02
N ALA A 604 12.70 27.10 -0.37
CA ALA A 604 12.59 28.51 -0.77
C ALA A 604 13.10 29.49 0.31
N ARG A 605 13.19 29.05 1.57
CA ARG A 605 13.64 29.85 2.73
C ARG A 605 14.81 29.24 3.50
N HIS A 606 15.36 28.12 3.04
CA HIS A 606 16.41 27.41 3.75
C HIS A 606 17.78 28.06 3.55
N ASN A 607 18.44 28.50 4.63
CA ASN A 607 19.74 29.18 4.56
C ASN A 607 19.72 30.38 3.59
N GLY A 608 18.74 31.26 3.76
CA GLY A 608 18.44 32.37 2.86
C GLY A 608 17.24 32.08 1.97
N THR A 609 16.77 33.09 1.26
CA THR A 609 15.62 33.02 0.35
C THR A 609 16.06 32.79 -1.09
N GLY A 610 15.18 32.24 -1.92
CA GLY A 610 15.45 32.10 -3.35
C GLY A 610 14.37 31.30 -4.08
N PRO A 611 14.45 31.23 -5.42
CA PRO A 611 13.40 30.67 -6.22
C PRO A 611 13.37 29.13 -6.17
N ILE A 612 12.18 28.53 -6.24
CA ILE A 612 11.94 27.09 -6.39
C ILE A 612 11.00 26.82 -7.55
N HIS A 613 11.09 25.63 -8.15
CA HIS A 613 10.33 25.23 -9.33
C HIS A 613 9.56 23.94 -9.05
N ILE A 614 8.25 23.95 -9.35
CA ILE A 614 7.35 22.81 -9.26
C ILE A 614 6.72 22.62 -10.64
N ASN A 615 7.10 21.54 -11.33
CA ASN A 615 6.54 21.16 -12.62
C ASN A 615 5.37 20.18 -12.45
N LEU A 616 4.26 20.42 -13.15
CA LEU A 616 3.05 19.61 -13.10
C LEU A 616 2.63 19.20 -14.51
N SER A 617 2.86 17.93 -14.84
CA SER A 617 2.38 17.33 -16.09
C SER A 617 0.86 17.13 -16.09
N PHE A 618 0.18 17.36 -17.21
CA PHE A 618 -1.25 17.10 -17.43
C PHE A 618 -1.43 16.34 -18.74
N ASP A 619 -2.31 15.33 -18.75
CA ASP A 619 -2.43 14.33 -19.82
C ASP A 619 -2.78 14.97 -21.18
N ILE A 620 -4.04 15.38 -21.34
CA ILE A 620 -4.55 16.02 -22.57
C ILE A 620 -5.25 17.33 -22.16
N LEU A 621 -5.32 18.31 -23.08
CA LEU A 621 -5.86 19.66 -22.89
C LEU A 621 -7.05 19.68 -21.89
N PRO A 622 -7.11 20.68 -21.00
CA PRO A 622 -7.75 20.61 -19.68
C PRO A 622 -9.26 20.56 -19.81
N ASN A 623 -9.79 19.37 -20.08
CA ASN A 623 -11.20 19.18 -20.32
C ASN A 623 -12.06 19.19 -19.04
N MET A 624 -11.52 19.70 -17.93
CA MET A 624 -12.00 19.43 -16.56
C MET A 624 -11.56 20.55 -15.59
N ALA A 625 -11.73 21.81 -15.97
CA ALA A 625 -11.59 22.91 -15.03
C ALA A 625 -12.59 22.72 -13.87
N PRO A 626 -12.15 22.72 -12.60
CA PRO A 626 -13.05 22.56 -11.46
C PRO A 626 -14.12 23.66 -11.43
N ILE A 627 -15.38 23.27 -11.23
CA ILE A 627 -16.49 24.21 -11.04
C ILE A 627 -16.28 25.07 -9.79
N HIS A 628 -16.67 26.35 -9.87
CA HIS A 628 -16.43 27.41 -8.88
C HIS A 628 -16.87 27.10 -7.43
N ALA A 629 -17.77 26.14 -7.21
CA ALA A 629 -18.27 25.81 -5.88
C ALA A 629 -18.42 24.30 -5.68
N SER A 630 -17.37 23.58 -5.22
CA SER A 630 -17.56 22.13 -5.09
C SER A 630 -16.55 21.19 -4.43
N TYR A 631 -15.36 21.64 -4.03
CA TYR A 631 -14.37 20.68 -3.54
C TYR A 631 -13.64 21.19 -2.31
N GLU A 632 -13.46 20.29 -1.35
CA GLU A 632 -12.60 20.55 -0.20
C GLU A 632 -11.16 20.22 -0.57
N LEU A 633 -10.26 21.13 -0.19
CA LEU A 633 -8.84 20.83 -0.20
C LEU A 633 -8.54 19.77 0.86
N PRO A 634 -7.73 18.75 0.55
CA PRO A 634 -7.39 17.71 1.51
C PRO A 634 -6.72 18.34 2.73
N ARG A 635 -7.21 18.02 3.93
CA ARG A 635 -6.60 18.45 5.19
C ARG A 635 -5.30 17.67 5.40
N MET A 636 -4.18 18.32 5.13
CA MET A 636 -2.86 17.75 5.35
C MET A 636 -2.09 18.62 6.34
N LYS A 637 -1.37 18.01 7.29
CA LYS A 637 -0.43 18.76 8.14
C LYS A 637 0.83 19.08 7.34
N HIS A 638 1.31 20.32 7.38
CA HIS A 638 2.56 20.68 6.73
C HIS A 638 3.75 20.32 7.62
N VAL A 639 4.92 20.14 7.00
CA VAL A 639 6.17 19.89 7.72
C VAL A 639 6.76 21.23 8.11
N LEU A 640 7.20 21.34 9.35
CA LEU A 640 7.87 22.53 9.86
C LEU A 640 9.38 22.35 9.81
N ARG A 641 10.12 23.35 9.34
CA ARG A 641 11.56 23.44 9.57
C ARG A 641 11.81 24.50 10.64
N VAL A 642 12.47 24.12 11.71
CA VAL A 642 12.86 25.01 12.81
C VAL A 642 14.37 25.06 12.86
N THR A 643 14.91 26.26 12.86
CA THR A 643 16.34 26.55 12.79
C THR A 643 16.78 27.35 14.01
N LYS A 644 18.09 27.61 14.12
CA LYS A 644 18.63 28.53 15.15
C LYS A 644 18.21 29.99 14.95
N GLN A 645 17.69 30.36 13.77
CA GLN A 645 17.21 31.71 13.48
C GLN A 645 15.79 31.95 14.02
N ASP A 646 15.04 30.87 14.29
CA ASP A 646 13.72 30.95 14.91
C ASP A 646 13.82 31.36 16.38
N SER A 647 12.76 32.02 16.86
CA SER A 647 12.68 32.50 18.25
C SER A 647 12.78 31.36 19.26
N LEU A 648 13.34 31.63 20.45
CA LEU A 648 13.37 30.67 21.55
C LEU A 648 11.96 30.21 21.96
N ALA A 649 10.95 31.07 21.85
CA ALA A 649 9.56 30.71 22.11
C ALA A 649 9.09 29.55 21.21
N ARG A 650 9.52 29.54 19.93
CA ARG A 650 9.24 28.43 19.01
C ARG A 650 9.84 27.12 19.52
N TRP A 651 11.07 27.14 20.01
CA TRP A 651 11.71 25.95 20.60
C TRP A 651 11.03 25.51 21.90
N GLU A 652 10.55 26.46 22.71
CA GLU A 652 9.80 26.18 23.93
C GLU A 652 8.47 25.48 23.66
N ASP A 653 7.79 25.74 22.53
CA ASP A 653 6.60 24.98 22.13
C ASP A 653 6.90 23.47 21.97
N TYR A 654 8.06 23.12 21.41
CA TYR A 654 8.50 21.73 21.26
C TYR A 654 8.86 21.11 22.63
N VAL A 655 9.50 21.88 23.52
CA VAL A 655 9.75 21.46 24.90
C VAL A 655 8.44 21.13 25.61
N GLN A 656 7.46 22.04 25.57
CA GLN A 656 6.15 21.86 26.19
C GLN A 656 5.39 20.68 25.59
N THR A 657 5.54 20.46 24.29
CA THR A 657 4.98 19.30 23.61
C THR A 657 5.57 17.99 24.15
N LEU A 658 6.90 17.89 24.29
CA LEU A 658 7.53 16.68 24.85
C LEU A 658 7.18 16.48 26.32
N LEU A 659 7.09 17.54 27.13
CA LEU A 659 6.68 17.46 28.54
C LEU A 659 5.28 16.85 28.72
N LYS A 660 4.38 17.04 27.74
CA LYS A 660 3.02 16.49 27.76
C LYS A 660 2.90 15.11 27.11
N THR A 661 3.98 14.63 26.48
CA THR A 661 3.95 13.40 25.68
C THR A 661 4.34 12.20 26.54
N ARG A 662 3.52 11.15 26.52
CA ARG A 662 3.74 9.97 27.37
C ARG A 662 4.64 8.92 26.73
N LYS A 663 4.57 8.75 25.40
CA LYS A 663 5.34 7.73 24.68
C LYS A 663 6.26 8.38 23.65
N ILE A 664 7.52 8.62 24.02
CA ILE A 664 8.52 9.20 23.13
C ILE A 664 9.50 8.10 22.71
N LEU A 665 9.64 7.85 21.42
CA LEU A 665 10.64 6.90 20.89
C LEU A 665 11.79 7.67 20.28
N LEU A 666 12.98 7.59 20.87
CA LEU A 666 14.21 8.10 20.26
C LEU A 666 14.86 6.99 19.44
N VAL A 667 14.76 7.08 18.12
CA VAL A 667 15.52 6.23 17.19
C VAL A 667 16.91 6.84 17.04
N TYR A 668 17.88 6.25 17.72
CA TYR A 668 19.28 6.63 17.61
C TYR A 668 19.91 5.80 16.48
N GLY A 669 20.08 6.44 15.33
CA GLY A 669 20.60 5.82 14.13
C GLY A 669 22.10 5.55 14.21
N GLN A 670 22.67 5.22 13.06
CA GLN A 670 24.06 4.79 12.94
C GLN A 670 24.95 6.03 12.96
N ASP A 671 25.75 6.14 14.01
CA ASP A 671 26.65 7.27 14.23
C ASP A 671 27.97 6.79 14.84
N TYR A 672 28.95 7.70 14.91
CA TYR A 672 30.16 7.47 15.67
C TYR A 672 29.84 7.25 17.16
N LYS A 673 30.68 6.45 17.84
CA LYS A 673 30.59 6.26 19.30
C LYS A 673 30.49 7.63 19.97
N PRO A 674 29.38 7.93 20.66
CA PRO A 674 29.18 9.25 21.26
C PRO A 674 30.28 9.50 22.28
N THR A 675 30.79 10.73 22.32
CA THR A 675 31.72 11.16 23.38
C THR A 675 31.05 11.05 24.75
N ASN A 676 31.84 10.99 25.82
CA ASN A 676 31.29 10.94 27.19
C ASN A 676 30.32 12.09 27.49
N THR A 677 30.60 13.29 26.98
CA THR A 677 29.72 14.45 27.11
C THR A 677 28.39 14.25 26.39
N GLN A 678 28.42 13.81 25.12
CA GLN A 678 27.21 13.53 24.35
C GLN A 678 26.37 12.42 24.98
N LYS A 679 27.02 11.34 25.43
CA LYS A 679 26.35 10.26 26.16
C LYS A 679 25.66 10.79 27.42
N SER A 680 26.34 11.62 28.21
CA SER A 680 25.77 12.24 29.41
C SER A 680 24.57 13.13 29.08
N ASN A 681 24.62 13.91 28.00
CA ASN A 681 23.50 14.74 27.56
C ASN A 681 22.29 13.91 27.12
N ILE A 682 22.51 12.81 26.39
CA ILE A 682 21.46 11.88 25.96
C ILE A 682 20.83 11.19 27.18
N GLU A 683 21.63 10.72 28.13
CA GLU A 683 21.16 10.10 29.38
C GLU A 683 20.38 11.08 30.24
N LYS A 684 20.86 12.33 30.34
CA LYS A 684 20.15 13.42 31.03
C LYS A 684 18.80 13.65 30.36
N PHE A 685 18.74 13.80 29.04
CA PHE A 685 17.48 13.94 28.31
C PHE A 685 16.54 12.76 28.58
N ALA A 686 17.08 11.54 28.52
CA ALA A 686 16.29 10.35 28.72
C ALA A 686 15.80 10.16 30.16
N SER A 687 16.48 10.74 31.14
CA SER A 687 16.02 10.82 32.53
C SER A 687 14.89 11.84 32.73
N ARG A 688 14.79 12.86 31.87
CA ARG A 688 13.79 13.93 32.00
C ARG A 688 12.50 13.66 31.26
N TYR A 689 12.54 12.99 30.12
CA TYR A 689 11.35 12.72 29.30
C TYR A 689 10.98 11.24 29.34
N ASN A 690 9.70 10.89 29.16
CA ASN A 690 9.21 9.51 29.03
C ASN A 690 9.63 8.88 27.70
N VAL A 691 10.94 8.77 27.51
CA VAL A 691 11.58 8.32 26.28
C VAL A 691 12.18 6.94 26.43
N VAL A 692 12.08 6.17 25.34
CA VAL A 692 12.83 4.94 25.13
C VAL A 692 13.78 5.15 23.98
N ILE A 693 15.04 4.77 24.17
CA ILE A 693 16.05 4.85 23.13
C ILE A 693 16.09 3.52 22.41
N LEU A 694 15.66 3.51 21.15
CA LEU A 694 15.85 2.38 20.26
C LEU A 694 17.18 2.55 19.54
N ALA A 695 18.03 1.55 19.70
CA ALA A 695 19.34 1.48 19.09
C ALA A 695 19.50 0.17 18.31
N ASP A 696 20.25 0.21 17.21
CA ASP A 696 20.87 -0.98 16.63
C ASP A 696 22.33 -1.05 17.09
N TRP A 697 23.08 -2.09 16.70
CA TRP A 697 24.48 -2.23 17.09
C TRP A 697 25.38 -1.10 16.58
N LEU A 698 25.03 -0.52 15.43
CA LEU A 698 25.82 0.49 14.74
C LEU A 698 25.63 1.89 15.33
N SER A 699 24.69 2.04 16.27
CA SER A 699 24.54 3.24 17.08
C SER A 699 25.70 3.51 18.04
N ASN A 700 26.44 2.46 18.44
CA ASN A 700 27.46 2.51 19.49
C ASN A 700 26.99 3.13 20.83
N ILE A 701 25.68 3.20 21.07
CA ILE A 701 25.11 3.73 22.32
C ILE A 701 24.61 2.61 23.21
N GLN A 702 24.78 2.80 24.52
CA GLN A 702 24.39 1.86 25.57
C GLN A 702 23.90 2.62 26.80
N GLY A 703 23.01 2.00 27.57
CA GLY A 703 22.52 2.53 28.84
C GLY A 703 21.17 1.93 29.23
N ASP A 704 20.72 2.21 30.46
CA ASP A 704 19.54 1.57 31.05
C ASP A 704 18.22 1.88 30.33
N LYS A 705 18.20 2.95 29.53
CA LYS A 705 17.04 3.40 28.74
C LYS A 705 17.11 2.97 27.27
N VAL A 706 18.14 2.21 26.90
CA VAL A 706 18.35 1.68 25.55
C VAL A 706 17.73 0.30 25.40
N VAL A 707 17.09 0.04 24.27
CA VAL A 707 16.56 -1.26 23.89
C VAL A 707 17.05 -1.67 22.51
N TYR A 708 17.28 -2.97 22.32
CA TYR A 708 17.70 -3.60 21.05
C TYR A 708 16.63 -4.56 20.55
N PRO A 709 15.52 -4.05 19.97
CA PRO A 709 14.30 -4.84 19.79
C PRO A 709 14.25 -5.55 18.43
N PHE A 710 15.38 -5.85 17.80
CA PHE A 710 15.42 -6.40 16.43
C PHE A 710 14.56 -7.66 16.30
N ASN A 711 14.83 -8.70 17.12
CA ASN A 711 14.05 -9.95 17.14
C ASN A 711 12.58 -9.73 17.49
N THR A 712 12.33 -8.89 18.50
CA THR A 712 10.97 -8.52 18.92
C THR A 712 10.19 -7.93 17.77
N LEU A 713 10.73 -6.93 17.08
CA LEU A 713 10.03 -6.24 16.00
C LEU A 713 9.94 -7.08 14.73
N GLN A 714 10.88 -8.02 14.48
CA GLN A 714 10.75 -9.00 13.40
C GLN A 714 9.58 -9.95 13.63
N ARG A 715 9.41 -10.46 14.86
CA ARG A 715 8.39 -11.46 15.20
C ARG A 715 7.03 -10.85 15.56
N MET A 716 7.03 -9.60 16.05
CA MET A 716 5.82 -8.86 16.39
C MET A 716 5.05 -8.47 15.13
N THR A 717 3.73 -8.56 15.15
CA THR A 717 2.86 -8.07 14.07
C THR A 717 2.72 -6.55 14.10
N GLN A 718 2.16 -5.92 13.05
CA GLN A 718 1.89 -4.47 13.10
C GLN A 718 0.89 -4.08 14.20
N ARG A 719 -0.15 -4.90 14.43
CA ARG A 719 -1.15 -4.61 15.48
C ARG A 719 -0.52 -4.63 16.87
N GLN A 720 0.24 -5.68 17.19
CA GLN A 720 0.91 -5.77 18.49
C GLN A 720 1.85 -4.59 18.74
N PHE A 721 2.56 -4.12 17.71
CA PHE A 721 3.35 -2.90 17.81
C PHE A 721 2.47 -1.68 18.09
N ASN A 722 1.37 -1.51 17.34
CA ASN A 722 0.45 -0.39 17.51
C ASN A 722 -0.23 -0.36 18.90
N GLU A 723 -0.57 -1.52 19.46
CA GLU A 723 -1.23 -1.62 20.77
C GLU A 723 -0.24 -1.35 21.91
N LYS A 724 0.93 -1.98 21.84
CA LYS A 724 1.83 -2.06 23.00
C LYS A 724 2.92 -1.01 22.99
N LEU A 725 3.48 -0.72 21.81
CA LEU A 725 4.74 0.00 21.65
C LEU A 725 4.62 1.26 20.79
N LEU A 726 3.42 1.63 20.35
CA LEU A 726 3.22 2.79 19.49
C LEU A 726 3.65 4.08 20.19
N PRO A 727 4.58 4.86 19.61
CA PRO A 727 4.94 6.16 20.14
C PRO A 727 3.94 7.24 19.73
N ASP A 728 3.77 8.24 20.58
CA ASP A 728 3.10 9.49 20.22
C ASP A 728 4.02 10.38 19.36
N ILE A 729 5.32 10.37 19.70
CA ILE A 729 6.37 11.10 19.00
C ILE A 729 7.57 10.19 18.77
N VAL A 730 8.06 10.17 17.53
CA VAL A 730 9.35 9.62 17.15
C VAL A 730 10.36 10.75 17.00
N LEU A 731 11.47 10.65 17.70
CA LEU A 731 12.65 11.49 17.50
C LEU A 731 13.69 10.67 16.74
N SER A 732 14.28 11.22 15.68
CA SER A 732 15.40 10.57 14.99
C SER A 732 16.65 11.43 15.02
N VAL A 733 17.76 10.84 15.48
CA VAL A 733 19.12 11.40 15.55
C VAL A 733 20.13 10.36 15.04
N GLY A 734 21.38 10.77 14.82
CA GLY A 734 22.48 9.84 14.57
C GLY A 734 22.54 9.32 13.13
N GLY A 735 23.29 10.02 12.27
CA GLY A 735 23.63 9.61 10.90
C GLY A 735 22.50 8.99 10.05
N LYS A 736 22.81 7.97 9.24
CA LYS A 736 21.81 7.27 8.42
C LYS A 736 20.95 6.42 9.36
N ASN A 737 19.64 6.69 9.37
CA ASN A 737 18.63 5.95 10.14
C ASN A 737 18.85 4.44 10.06
N VAL A 738 18.67 3.71 11.16
CA VAL A 738 18.71 2.23 11.33
C VAL A 738 18.35 1.42 10.05
N MET A 739 19.33 1.22 9.16
CA MET A 739 19.09 0.64 7.83
C MET A 739 18.79 -0.86 7.95
N ASN A 740 17.81 -1.34 7.17
CA ASN A 740 17.30 -2.72 7.25
C ASN A 740 16.77 -3.15 8.64
N HIS A 741 16.54 -2.20 9.55
CA HIS A 741 15.94 -2.49 10.85
C HIS A 741 14.40 -2.59 10.76
N PRO A 742 13.77 -3.58 11.42
CA PRO A 742 12.32 -3.79 11.36
C PRO A 742 11.46 -2.59 11.78
N ILE A 743 12.00 -1.72 12.65
CA ILE A 743 11.31 -0.50 13.10
C ILE A 743 10.88 0.41 11.94
N ASN A 744 11.63 0.43 10.84
CA ASN A 744 11.28 1.22 9.66
C ASN A 744 9.90 0.84 9.13
N PHE A 745 9.63 -0.46 9.04
CA PHE A 745 8.33 -0.97 8.58
C PHE A 745 7.24 -0.76 9.62
N LYS A 746 7.57 -0.90 10.92
CA LYS A 746 6.62 -0.66 12.01
C LYS A 746 6.13 0.77 12.08
N LEU A 747 7.05 1.73 11.97
CA LEU A 747 6.70 3.14 11.96
C LEU A 747 5.97 3.52 10.67
N ARG A 748 6.34 2.98 9.50
CA ARG A 748 5.58 3.21 8.26
C ARG A 748 4.16 2.63 8.27
N GLY A 749 3.93 1.59 9.06
CA GLY A 749 2.61 0.97 9.26
C GLY A 749 1.82 1.53 10.45
N ALA A 750 2.34 2.57 11.10
CA ALA A 750 1.69 3.22 12.23
C ALA A 750 0.58 4.19 11.75
N PRO A 751 -0.41 4.51 12.62
CA PRO A 751 -1.42 5.51 12.29
C PRO A 751 -0.82 6.91 12.09
N MET A 752 -1.47 7.73 11.25
CA MET A 752 -1.05 9.12 10.95
C MET A 752 -1.08 10.08 12.15
N SER A 753 -1.55 9.63 13.32
CA SER A 753 -1.47 10.37 14.58
C SER A 753 -0.03 10.48 15.10
N VAL A 754 0.85 9.53 14.74
CA VAL A 754 2.27 9.55 15.12
C VAL A 754 2.95 10.76 14.49
N ARG A 755 3.71 11.49 15.31
CA ARG A 755 4.54 12.62 14.85
C ARG A 755 5.98 12.19 14.79
N HIS A 756 6.66 12.44 13.68
CA HIS A 756 8.11 12.27 13.59
C HIS A 756 8.82 13.63 13.53
N TRP A 757 9.80 13.80 14.42
CA TRP A 757 10.73 14.92 14.44
C TRP A 757 12.13 14.44 14.09
N ARG A 758 12.70 15.02 13.04
CA ARG A 758 14.07 14.77 12.63
C ARG A 758 14.97 15.85 13.23
N ILE A 759 15.92 15.46 14.07
CA ILE A 759 16.92 16.38 14.64
C ILE A 759 18.24 16.17 13.89
N ALA A 760 18.63 17.15 13.08
CA ALA A 760 19.83 17.05 12.25
C ALA A 760 20.36 18.42 11.85
N ALA A 761 21.67 18.59 11.85
CA ALA A 761 22.31 19.85 11.48
C ALA A 761 22.18 20.23 9.99
N ASP A 762 21.82 19.28 9.12
CA ASP A 762 21.74 19.50 7.67
C ASP A 762 20.39 20.10 7.20
N GLY A 763 19.37 20.17 8.08
CA GLY A 763 18.05 20.69 7.77
C GLY A 763 17.28 19.93 6.67
N LYS A 764 17.82 18.83 6.13
CA LYS A 764 17.28 18.18 4.92
C LYS A 764 15.91 17.53 5.16
N PHE A 765 15.06 17.56 4.14
CA PHE A 765 13.78 16.85 4.16
C PHE A 765 14.01 15.34 3.97
N LYS A 766 13.85 14.55 5.03
CA LYS A 766 13.98 13.08 4.98
C LYS A 766 12.87 12.42 5.80
N ASP A 767 11.80 12.02 5.12
CA ASP A 767 10.63 11.37 5.72
C ASP A 767 10.71 9.85 5.59
N LEU A 768 11.63 9.23 6.33
CA LEU A 768 11.85 7.77 6.26
C LEU A 768 10.62 6.98 6.71
N PHE A 769 9.91 7.49 7.70
CA PHE A 769 8.83 6.80 8.40
C PHE A 769 7.44 7.15 7.88
N PHE A 770 7.31 8.12 6.97
CA PHE A 770 6.03 8.63 6.44
C PHE A 770 5.20 9.43 7.46
N HIS A 771 5.87 9.92 8.52
CA HIS A 771 5.25 10.63 9.63
C HIS A 771 5.95 11.97 9.92
N LEU A 772 6.88 12.42 9.06
CA LEU A 772 7.65 13.63 9.31
C LEU A 772 6.71 14.83 9.48
N THR A 773 6.79 15.46 10.64
CA THR A 773 6.03 16.67 10.99
C THR A 773 6.93 17.85 11.29
N SER A 774 8.18 17.60 11.71
CA SER A 774 9.15 18.67 11.96
C SER A 774 10.58 18.24 11.67
N ILE A 775 11.34 19.17 11.11
CA ILE A 775 12.79 19.12 10.95
C ILE A 775 13.34 20.14 11.94
N LEU A 776 14.02 19.67 12.97
CA LEU A 776 14.71 20.49 13.95
C LEU A 776 16.17 20.60 13.50
N GLU A 777 16.46 21.66 12.76
CA GLU A 777 17.77 21.95 12.19
C GLU A 777 18.70 22.52 13.26
N THR A 778 19.39 21.62 13.95
CA THR A 778 20.33 21.96 15.01
C THR A 778 21.35 20.85 15.24
N ASN A 779 22.37 21.15 16.03
CA ASN A 779 23.28 20.13 16.53
C ASN A 779 22.50 19.23 17.52
N PRO A 780 22.46 17.88 17.34
CA PRO A 780 21.75 16.98 18.23
C PRO A 780 22.17 17.11 19.71
N ASP A 781 23.45 17.35 19.99
CA ASP A 781 23.95 17.52 21.36
C ASP A 781 23.36 18.76 22.03
N TRP A 782 23.29 19.88 21.30
CA TRP A 782 22.62 21.09 21.76
C TRP A 782 21.12 20.84 22.03
N PHE A 783 20.46 20.05 21.17
CA PHE A 783 19.05 19.69 21.39
C PHE A 783 18.89 18.94 22.72
N PHE A 784 19.71 17.92 22.96
CA PHE A 784 19.63 17.14 24.21
C PHE A 784 19.93 18.00 25.44
N GLU A 785 20.97 18.83 25.39
CA GLU A 785 21.32 19.74 26.48
C GLU A 785 20.20 20.76 26.76
N TYR A 786 19.76 21.49 25.74
CA TYR A 786 18.75 22.54 25.86
C TYR A 786 17.42 22.00 26.40
N PHE A 787 16.92 20.90 25.83
CA PHE A 787 15.66 20.30 26.25
C PHE A 787 15.76 19.73 27.67
N SER A 788 16.88 19.12 28.02
CA SER A 788 17.10 18.62 29.39
C SER A 788 17.08 19.72 30.43
N ASN A 789 17.72 20.88 30.16
CA ASN A 789 17.77 22.01 31.07
C ASN A 789 16.38 22.67 31.23
N LYS A 790 15.57 22.69 30.18
CA LYS A 790 14.19 23.20 30.26
C LYS A 790 13.22 22.25 30.97
N ALA A 791 13.61 20.99 31.15
CA ALA A 791 12.82 19.96 31.82
C ALA A 791 13.41 19.52 33.18
N GLU A 792 14.17 20.40 33.86
CA GLU A 792 14.89 20.10 35.12
C GLU A 792 14.03 19.52 36.25
N ASN A 793 12.72 19.76 36.24
CA ASN A 793 11.80 19.24 37.27
C ASN A 793 10.97 18.03 36.80
N HIS A 794 11.07 17.64 35.52
CA HIS A 794 10.37 16.47 35.00
C HIS A 794 11.25 15.22 35.12
N ILE A 795 10.61 14.07 35.30
CA ILE A 795 11.28 12.78 35.49
C ILE A 795 10.59 11.75 34.59
N ASN A 796 11.38 10.90 33.96
CA ASN A 796 10.89 9.73 33.24
C ASN A 796 10.25 8.74 34.23
N ASP A 797 8.95 8.48 34.10
CA ASP A 797 8.24 7.50 34.95
C ASP A 797 8.54 6.04 34.60
N GLU A 798 9.31 5.83 33.53
CA GLU A 798 9.77 4.55 32.99
C GLU A 798 8.66 3.58 32.58
N GLN A 799 7.39 3.98 32.57
CA GLN A 799 6.28 3.09 32.18
C GLN A 799 6.44 2.63 30.73
N TYR A 800 6.73 3.56 29.83
CA TYR A 800 6.95 3.24 28.42
C TYR A 800 8.21 2.39 28.20
N LEU A 801 9.29 2.66 28.95
CA LEU A 801 10.50 1.84 28.93
C LEU A 801 10.24 0.41 29.40
N ASN A 802 9.45 0.24 30.45
CA ASN A 802 9.09 -1.06 30.97
C ASN A 802 8.25 -1.85 29.96
N SER A 803 7.29 -1.22 29.26
CA SER A 803 6.55 -1.88 28.18
C SER A 803 7.48 -2.40 27.07
N TRP A 804 8.47 -1.60 26.66
CA TRP A 804 9.47 -2.05 25.69
C TRP A 804 10.33 -3.19 26.23
N LYS A 805 10.85 -3.09 27.46
CA LYS A 805 11.66 -4.14 28.09
C LYS A 805 10.89 -5.46 28.23
N GLU A 806 9.60 -5.40 28.59
CA GLU A 806 8.74 -6.58 28.68
C GLU A 806 8.55 -7.27 27.33
N GLU A 807 8.30 -6.53 26.26
CA GLU A 807 8.17 -7.12 24.92
C GLU A 807 9.51 -7.62 24.38
N VAL A 808 10.63 -6.94 24.69
CA VAL A 808 11.97 -7.40 24.32
C VAL A 808 12.31 -8.75 24.97
N LYS A 809 11.99 -8.90 26.27
CA LYS A 809 12.20 -10.14 27.02
C LYS A 809 11.44 -11.34 26.47
N LYS A 810 10.31 -11.13 25.77
CA LYS A 810 9.50 -12.23 25.19
C LYS A 810 10.16 -12.88 23.98
N TYR A 811 11.10 -12.20 23.34
CA TYR A 811 11.74 -12.67 22.11
C TYR A 811 13.27 -12.59 22.24
N PRO A 812 13.88 -13.35 23.16
CA PRO A 812 15.32 -13.41 23.27
C PRO A 812 15.95 -13.98 21.99
N ALA A 813 17.26 -13.77 21.83
CA ALA A 813 18.05 -14.49 20.84
C ALA A 813 17.92 -16.01 21.08
N THR A 814 17.82 -16.76 20.00
CA THR A 814 17.72 -18.22 20.06
C THR A 814 19.08 -18.79 20.43
N ILE A 815 19.12 -19.76 21.35
CA ILE A 815 20.35 -20.52 21.62
C ILE A 815 20.44 -21.64 20.59
N HIS A 816 21.50 -21.62 19.79
CA HIS A 816 21.79 -22.67 18.82
C HIS A 816 22.80 -23.66 19.42
N GLU A 817 22.57 -24.95 19.20
CA GLU A 817 23.48 -26.03 19.62
C GLU A 817 24.16 -26.72 18.44
N ASN A 818 23.50 -26.72 17.28
CA ASN A 818 24.00 -27.34 16.06
C ASN A 818 24.99 -26.42 15.34
N TYR A 819 26.06 -27.00 14.80
CA TYR A 819 27.05 -26.26 14.04
C TYR A 819 26.45 -25.74 12.71
N ASN A 820 26.23 -24.42 12.66
CA ASN A 820 25.67 -23.68 11.53
C ASN A 820 26.07 -22.19 11.63
N ASN A 821 25.64 -21.36 10.67
CA ASN A 821 25.95 -19.91 10.64
C ASN A 821 25.45 -19.16 11.89
N HIS A 822 24.33 -19.59 12.46
CA HIS A 822 23.77 -18.98 13.66
C HIS A 822 24.65 -19.30 14.88
N TYR A 823 25.03 -20.57 15.06
CA TYR A 823 25.92 -21.01 16.15
C TYR A 823 27.26 -20.29 16.12
N ALA A 824 27.90 -20.24 14.94
CA ALA A 824 29.21 -19.60 14.81
C ALA A 824 29.16 -18.10 15.14
N THR A 825 28.12 -17.40 14.66
CA THR A 825 27.92 -15.97 14.95
C THR A 825 27.61 -15.74 16.43
N GLN A 826 26.71 -16.54 17.01
CA GLN A 826 26.35 -16.46 18.43
C GLN A 826 27.59 -16.63 19.33
N GLN A 827 28.38 -17.68 19.09
CA GLN A 827 29.55 -17.97 19.92
C GLN A 827 30.63 -16.90 19.79
N LEU A 828 30.87 -16.34 18.59
CA LEU A 828 31.80 -15.22 18.43
C LEU A 828 31.36 -14.02 19.29
N MET A 829 30.08 -13.64 19.22
CA MET A 829 29.56 -12.50 20.00
C MET A 829 29.69 -12.70 21.51
N GLU A 830 29.39 -13.93 21.99
CA GLU A 830 29.51 -14.29 23.40
C GLU A 830 30.97 -14.21 23.90
N LYS A 831 31.92 -14.73 23.12
CA LYS A 831 33.33 -14.87 23.54
C LYS A 831 34.21 -13.66 23.25
N MET A 832 33.80 -12.75 22.36
CA MET A 832 34.56 -11.53 22.05
C MET A 832 34.86 -10.70 23.31
N PRO A 833 36.08 -10.22 23.58
CA PRO A 833 36.33 -9.40 24.78
C PRO A 833 35.62 -8.04 24.75
N GLU A 834 35.26 -7.49 25.92
CA GLU A 834 34.75 -6.13 26.03
C GLU A 834 35.79 -5.08 25.58
N GLY A 835 35.29 -3.93 25.14
CA GLY A 835 36.09 -2.83 24.58
C GLY A 835 36.57 -3.06 23.15
N SER A 836 36.40 -4.25 22.60
CA SER A 836 36.91 -4.63 21.26
C SER A 836 36.29 -3.77 20.15
N LEU A 837 37.08 -3.56 19.09
CA LEU A 837 36.56 -3.05 17.82
C LEU A 837 35.94 -4.21 17.05
N PHE A 838 34.73 -4.02 16.52
CA PHE A 838 34.05 -5.05 15.74
C PHE A 838 33.50 -4.50 14.44
N HIS A 839 34.05 -4.94 13.32
CA HIS A 839 33.50 -4.68 12.00
C HIS A 839 32.65 -5.86 11.54
N ILE A 840 31.44 -5.57 11.12
CA ILE A 840 30.52 -6.56 10.54
C ILE A 840 30.55 -6.36 9.02
N GLY A 841 30.73 -7.44 8.27
CA GLY A 841 30.59 -7.44 6.82
C GLY A 841 29.13 -7.28 6.40
N VAL A 842 28.91 -6.66 5.25
CA VAL A 842 27.57 -6.55 4.68
C VAL A 842 27.06 -7.94 4.26
N GLY A 843 25.74 -8.17 4.41
CA GLY A 843 25.09 -9.41 4.00
C GLY A 843 24.53 -10.19 5.20
N SER A 844 24.66 -11.52 5.18
CA SER A 844 24.13 -12.39 6.24
C SER A 844 24.75 -12.09 7.60
N ALA A 845 26.03 -11.69 7.65
CA ALA A 845 26.73 -11.32 8.89
C ALA A 845 25.99 -10.21 9.67
N PHE A 846 25.49 -9.17 9.00
CA PHE A 846 24.65 -8.13 9.62
C PHE A 846 23.39 -8.69 10.25
N MET A 847 22.62 -9.49 9.49
CA MET A 847 21.35 -10.04 9.94
C MET A 847 21.54 -10.98 11.13
N LEU A 848 22.52 -11.89 11.04
CA LEU A 848 22.83 -12.87 12.08
C LEU A 848 23.35 -12.20 13.35
N THR A 849 24.19 -11.17 13.25
CA THR A 849 24.69 -10.45 14.43
C THR A 849 23.56 -9.74 15.18
N HIS A 850 22.52 -9.30 14.48
CA HIS A 850 21.33 -8.73 15.12
C HIS A 850 20.42 -9.79 15.73
N SER A 851 20.21 -10.92 15.04
CA SER A 851 19.27 -11.95 15.51
C SER A 851 19.85 -12.87 16.59
N GLU A 852 21.14 -13.18 16.52
CA GLU A 852 21.82 -14.16 17.40
C GLU A 852 22.53 -13.53 18.59
N ASN A 853 22.22 -12.27 18.90
CA ASN A 853 22.85 -11.56 20.00
C ASN A 853 22.35 -12.03 21.38
N THR A 854 23.08 -12.94 22.01
CA THR A 854 22.79 -13.42 23.37
C THR A 854 23.37 -12.53 24.48
N VAL A 855 24.19 -11.52 24.15
CA VAL A 855 24.73 -10.55 25.12
C VAL A 855 24.47 -9.09 24.68
N PRO A 856 23.20 -8.64 24.62
CA PRO A 856 22.88 -7.27 24.26
C PRO A 856 23.52 -6.24 25.19
N GLY A 857 24.11 -5.19 24.61
CA GLY A 857 24.72 -4.10 25.36
C GLY A 857 26.16 -4.34 25.81
N LYS A 858 26.85 -5.38 25.32
CA LYS A 858 28.29 -5.56 25.49
C LYS A 858 29.04 -4.36 24.89
N ASP A 859 29.93 -3.70 25.63
CA ASP A 859 30.68 -2.51 25.17
C ASP A 859 31.65 -2.87 24.04
N LEU A 860 31.13 -2.87 22.81
CA LEU A 860 31.86 -3.06 21.57
C LEU A 860 31.80 -1.76 20.78
N GLU A 861 32.87 -1.43 20.08
CA GLU A 861 32.86 -0.37 19.08
C GLU A 861 32.58 -0.98 17.71
N VAL A 862 31.32 -0.91 17.28
CA VAL A 862 30.79 -1.62 16.14
C VAL A 862 30.75 -0.75 14.89
N PHE A 863 31.18 -1.31 13.78
CA PHE A 863 31.16 -0.68 12.47
C PHE A 863 30.58 -1.62 11.41
N LEU A 864 29.96 -1.04 10.37
CA LEU A 864 29.57 -1.72 9.15
C LEU A 864 29.28 -0.70 8.05
N ASN A 865 29.57 -1.06 6.79
CA ASN A 865 29.37 -0.20 5.63
C ASN A 865 27.90 -0.17 5.11
N MET A 866 26.96 0.34 5.92
CA MET A 866 25.52 0.41 5.53
C MET A 866 25.19 1.57 4.59
N GLY A 867 26.16 2.32 4.07
CA GLY A 867 25.87 3.50 3.26
C GLY A 867 24.93 3.21 2.08
N THR A 868 25.24 2.15 1.35
CA THR A 868 24.50 1.62 0.19
C THR A 868 24.36 0.10 0.24
N ASN A 869 24.79 -0.54 1.35
CA ASN A 869 24.83 -1.99 1.54
C ASN A 869 25.71 -2.73 0.50
N GLY A 870 26.89 -2.19 0.16
CA GLY A 870 27.85 -2.83 -0.74
C GLY A 870 28.73 -3.88 -0.03
N ILE A 871 28.99 -5.02 -0.68
CA ILE A 871 29.84 -6.11 -0.15
C ILE A 871 31.33 -5.94 -0.49
N ASP A 872 31.65 -4.92 -1.28
CA ASP A 872 32.89 -4.69 -2.04
C ASP A 872 34.03 -4.03 -1.25
N GLY A 873 33.82 -3.67 0.02
CA GLY A 873 34.78 -2.88 0.79
C GLY A 873 34.81 -3.12 2.30
N SER A 874 34.23 -4.23 2.79
CA SER A 874 34.15 -4.49 4.24
C SER A 874 35.52 -4.76 4.87
N ALA A 875 36.38 -5.53 4.20
CA ALA A 875 37.71 -5.87 4.71
C ALA A 875 38.67 -4.67 4.64
N SER A 876 38.60 -3.89 3.56
CA SER A 876 39.28 -2.61 3.39
C SER A 876 38.92 -1.60 4.47
N ALA A 877 37.61 -1.42 4.73
CA ALA A 877 37.16 -0.51 5.79
C ALA A 877 37.65 -0.95 7.17
N TYR A 878 37.57 -2.25 7.47
CA TYR A 878 38.14 -2.83 8.69
C TYR A 878 39.65 -2.59 8.82
N MET A 879 40.43 -2.84 7.77
CA MET A 879 41.88 -2.60 7.80
C MET A 879 42.22 -1.11 7.98
N GLY A 880 41.40 -0.21 7.44
CA GLY A 880 41.48 1.23 7.71
C GLY A 880 41.26 1.57 9.20
N GLN A 881 40.25 0.96 9.82
CA GLN A 881 39.98 1.09 11.26
C GLN A 881 41.13 0.55 12.11
N VAL A 882 41.67 -0.63 11.75
CA VAL A 882 42.86 -1.21 12.40
C VAL A 882 44.06 -0.27 12.31
N ALA A 883 44.24 0.40 11.16
CA ALA A 883 45.34 1.32 10.93
C ALA A 883 45.21 2.63 11.73
N ALA A 884 43.98 3.10 11.95
CA ALA A 884 43.68 4.32 12.71
C ALA A 884 43.70 4.09 14.24
N ASP A 885 43.25 2.92 14.69
CA ASP A 885 43.22 2.56 16.10
C ASP A 885 44.58 2.05 16.58
N THR A 886 45.30 2.87 17.34
CA THR A 886 46.63 2.51 17.85
C THR A 886 46.62 1.68 19.13
N SER A 887 45.45 1.41 19.72
CA SER A 887 45.34 0.62 20.94
C SER A 887 45.65 -0.87 20.70
N GLU A 888 46.00 -1.57 21.78
CA GLU A 888 46.30 -3.01 21.79
C GLU A 888 45.05 -3.87 22.00
N ARG A 889 43.84 -3.28 22.05
CA ARG A 889 42.58 -4.02 22.15
C ARG A 889 42.40 -4.94 20.94
N LEU A 890 41.69 -6.05 21.10
CA LEU A 890 41.38 -6.94 19.99
C LEU A 890 40.41 -6.27 19.00
N LYS A 891 40.61 -6.57 17.72
CA LYS A 891 39.86 -6.01 16.60
C LYS A 891 39.36 -7.16 15.76
N PHE A 892 38.07 -7.21 15.52
CA PHE A 892 37.38 -8.33 14.89
C PHE A 892 36.72 -7.88 13.59
N LEU A 893 36.82 -8.73 12.56
CA LEU A 893 35.99 -8.68 11.37
C LEU A 893 35.20 -9.98 11.26
N LEU A 894 33.88 -9.89 11.18
CA LEU A 894 33.02 -11.01 10.74
C LEU A 894 32.58 -10.75 9.31
N ILE A 895 32.95 -11.61 8.37
CA ILE A 895 32.67 -11.41 6.94
C ILE A 895 32.20 -12.70 6.28
N GLY A 896 31.33 -12.60 5.28
CA GLY A 896 30.99 -13.75 4.42
C GLY A 896 32.03 -13.96 3.32
N ASP A 897 32.21 -15.20 2.89
CA ASP A 897 33.08 -15.60 1.77
C ASP A 897 33.04 -14.69 0.54
N VAL A 898 31.86 -14.45 -0.05
CA VAL A 898 31.74 -13.65 -1.28
C VAL A 898 32.23 -12.22 -1.05
N SER A 899 31.88 -11.62 0.10
CA SER A 899 32.33 -10.27 0.46
C SER A 899 33.83 -10.23 0.70
N PHE A 900 34.39 -11.27 1.34
CA PHE A 900 35.83 -11.37 1.56
C PHE A 900 36.58 -11.52 0.24
N PHE A 901 36.19 -12.44 -0.63
CA PHE A 901 36.89 -12.66 -1.91
C PHE A 901 36.79 -11.45 -2.84
N TYR A 902 35.70 -10.68 -2.76
CA TYR A 902 35.59 -9.41 -3.49
C TYR A 902 36.68 -8.41 -3.07
N ASP A 903 36.97 -8.34 -1.77
CA ASP A 903 37.81 -7.32 -1.14
C ASP A 903 39.07 -7.94 -0.49
N MET A 904 39.51 -9.10 -0.98
CA MET A 904 40.54 -9.89 -0.29
C MET A 904 41.86 -9.12 -0.27
N ASN A 905 42.26 -8.50 -1.39
CA ASN A 905 43.51 -7.75 -1.55
C ASN A 905 43.75 -6.70 -0.44
N SER A 906 42.71 -6.23 0.24
CA SER A 906 42.76 -5.25 1.31
C SER A 906 43.72 -5.59 2.45
N LEU A 907 43.95 -6.88 2.74
CA LEU A 907 44.74 -7.28 3.92
C LEU A 907 46.23 -6.93 3.85
N TRP A 908 46.79 -6.70 2.66
CA TRP A 908 48.21 -6.32 2.52
C TRP A 908 48.49 -4.84 2.81
N ASN A 909 47.45 -4.02 3.00
CA ASN A 909 47.58 -2.55 3.00
C ASN A 909 48.21 -2.01 4.30
N LYS A 910 48.42 -2.85 5.32
CA LYS A 910 48.97 -2.45 6.61
C LYS A 910 49.82 -3.57 7.22
N LYS A 911 50.79 -3.16 8.05
CA LYS A 911 51.54 -4.09 8.91
C LYS A 911 50.57 -4.82 9.85
N LEU A 912 50.56 -6.15 9.77
CA LEU A 912 49.75 -6.98 10.63
C LEU A 912 50.25 -6.91 12.08
N LYS A 913 49.31 -6.80 13.02
CA LYS A 913 49.56 -6.78 14.46
C LYS A 913 48.87 -7.97 15.13
N LYS A 914 49.34 -8.33 16.33
CA LYS A 914 48.83 -9.46 17.10
C LYS A 914 47.37 -9.36 17.54
N ASN A 915 46.73 -8.19 17.40
CA ASN A 915 45.36 -7.94 17.83
C ASN A 915 44.33 -7.96 16.70
N ILE A 916 44.72 -8.36 15.49
CA ILE A 916 43.83 -8.48 14.33
C ILE A 916 43.20 -9.88 14.32
N ARG A 917 41.87 -9.94 14.19
CA ARG A 917 41.07 -11.18 14.14
C ARG A 917 40.08 -11.09 12.98
N ILE A 918 40.14 -12.01 12.02
CA ILE A 918 39.18 -12.07 10.91
C ILE A 918 38.52 -13.44 10.91
N MET A 919 37.20 -13.47 11.08
CA MET A 919 36.39 -14.69 10.94
C MET A 919 35.61 -14.59 9.64
N MET A 920 35.91 -15.51 8.72
CA MET A 920 35.17 -15.67 7.47
C MET A 920 34.20 -16.84 7.60
N VAL A 921 32.91 -16.55 7.43
CA VAL A 921 31.90 -17.59 7.27
C VAL A 921 31.87 -17.98 5.80
N ASN A 922 32.39 -19.17 5.50
CA ASN A 922 32.44 -19.74 4.16
C ASN A 922 31.32 -20.78 4.01
N ASN A 923 30.20 -20.33 3.44
CA ASN A 923 29.07 -21.19 3.16
C ASN A 923 29.02 -21.61 1.69
N SER A 924 30.03 -21.24 0.88
CA SER A 924 30.16 -21.51 -0.56
C SER A 924 29.29 -20.62 -1.47
N GLY A 925 29.08 -19.35 -1.11
CA GLY A 925 28.33 -18.35 -1.90
C GLY A 925 27.21 -17.65 -1.12
N SER A 926 26.68 -16.54 -1.64
CA SER A 926 25.66 -15.67 -1.02
C SER A 926 24.42 -16.41 -0.46
N GLN A 927 24.44 -16.72 0.84
CA GLN A 927 23.32 -17.37 1.53
C GLN A 927 22.03 -16.55 1.48
N LEU A 928 22.12 -15.21 1.53
CA LEU A 928 20.96 -14.34 1.46
C LEU A 928 20.15 -14.53 0.18
N LEU A 929 20.79 -14.93 -0.92
CA LEU A 929 20.16 -15.07 -2.24
C LEU A 929 19.94 -16.53 -2.64
N ARG A 930 20.34 -17.50 -1.80
CA ARG A 930 20.16 -18.94 -2.11
C ARG A 930 18.71 -19.35 -2.30
N HIS A 931 17.78 -18.70 -1.60
CA HIS A 931 16.35 -18.97 -1.71
C HIS A 931 15.75 -18.63 -3.09
N TYR A 932 16.47 -17.88 -3.93
CA TYR A 932 16.08 -17.67 -5.33
C TYR A 932 16.45 -18.85 -6.24
N GLU A 933 17.17 -19.86 -5.72
CA GLU A 933 17.62 -21.07 -6.44
C GLU A 933 18.41 -20.80 -7.74
N ALA A 934 18.87 -19.57 -7.93
CA ALA A 934 19.62 -19.14 -9.10
C ALA A 934 21.13 -19.11 -8.78
N LYS A 935 21.90 -20.02 -9.38
CA LYS A 935 23.36 -20.13 -9.18
C LYS A 935 24.11 -18.82 -9.41
N GLY A 936 23.70 -18.03 -10.39
CA GLY A 936 24.28 -16.71 -10.68
C GLY A 936 24.05 -15.70 -9.56
N SER A 937 22.87 -15.73 -8.92
CA SER A 937 22.52 -14.85 -7.79
C SER A 937 23.18 -15.29 -6.48
N ALA A 938 23.39 -16.60 -6.30
CA ALA A 938 24.04 -17.15 -5.12
C ALA A 938 25.58 -17.10 -5.19
N ALA A 939 26.18 -16.80 -6.35
CA ALA A 939 27.64 -16.76 -6.54
C ALA A 939 28.36 -18.00 -5.98
N THR A 940 27.80 -19.20 -6.24
CA THR A 940 28.27 -20.45 -5.65
C THR A 940 29.73 -20.76 -6.00
N HIS A 941 30.55 -21.14 -5.02
CA HIS A 941 31.97 -21.44 -5.21
C HIS A 941 32.52 -22.48 -4.21
N ASN A 942 33.70 -23.02 -4.50
CA ASN A 942 34.45 -23.92 -3.59
C ASN A 942 35.79 -23.31 -3.14
N THR A 943 35.92 -21.98 -3.21
CA THR A 943 37.16 -21.25 -2.91
C THR A 943 37.49 -21.31 -1.41
N VAL A 944 38.79 -21.34 -1.10
CA VAL A 944 39.37 -21.37 0.26
C VAL A 944 40.40 -20.25 0.38
N ALA A 945 40.47 -19.56 1.53
CA ALA A 945 41.37 -18.41 1.72
C ALA A 945 42.79 -18.77 2.18
N GLU A 946 42.98 -19.97 2.76
CA GLU A 946 44.22 -20.42 3.45
C GLU A 946 45.53 -20.00 2.78
N GLY A 947 45.74 -20.42 1.53
CA GLY A 947 47.03 -20.22 0.84
C GLY A 947 47.37 -18.73 0.70
N TRP A 948 46.37 -17.90 0.47
CA TRP A 948 46.55 -16.47 0.29
C TRP A 948 46.79 -15.76 1.63
N VAL A 949 45.98 -16.01 2.66
CA VAL A 949 46.12 -15.32 3.95
C VAL A 949 47.41 -15.71 4.69
N LYS A 950 47.86 -16.97 4.58
CA LYS A 950 49.16 -17.40 5.11
C LYS A 950 50.32 -16.68 4.43
N SER A 951 50.23 -16.45 3.11
CA SER A 951 51.28 -15.73 2.37
C SER A 951 51.48 -14.28 2.85
N LEU A 952 50.45 -13.70 3.48
CA LEU A 952 50.49 -12.36 4.08
C LEU A 952 50.96 -12.36 5.55
N GLY A 953 51.09 -13.53 6.17
CA GLY A 953 51.53 -13.67 7.57
C GLY A 953 50.39 -13.78 8.58
N PHE A 954 49.18 -14.17 8.17
CA PHE A 954 48.14 -14.59 9.12
C PHE A 954 48.35 -16.03 9.59
N ASP A 955 48.14 -16.24 10.88
CA ASP A 955 47.89 -17.56 11.41
C ASP A 955 46.50 -18.02 10.98
N TYR A 956 46.44 -19.12 10.25
CA TYR A 956 45.20 -19.65 9.71
C TYR A 956 44.64 -20.77 10.58
N ILE A 957 43.34 -20.69 10.87
CA ILE A 957 42.55 -21.73 11.52
C ILE A 957 41.37 -22.05 10.59
N ALA A 958 41.01 -23.32 10.50
CA ALA A 958 39.81 -23.77 9.79
C ALA A 958 38.95 -24.66 10.68
N SER A 959 37.64 -24.60 10.50
CA SER A 959 36.70 -25.54 11.11
C SER A 959 35.70 -26.07 10.11
N HIS A 960 35.46 -27.39 10.15
CA HIS A 960 34.45 -28.09 9.34
C HIS A 960 33.36 -28.74 10.20
N ASP A 961 33.53 -28.70 11.52
CA ASP A 961 32.61 -29.26 12.50
C ASP A 961 32.59 -28.40 13.77
N LYS A 962 31.69 -28.75 14.69
CA LYS A 962 31.48 -28.04 15.94
C LYS A 962 32.71 -28.04 16.85
N GLU A 963 33.38 -29.18 16.97
CA GLU A 963 34.48 -29.38 17.92
C GLU A 963 35.70 -28.55 17.50
N GLY A 964 36.05 -28.62 16.22
CA GLY A 964 37.10 -27.80 15.62
C GLY A 964 36.76 -26.31 15.69
N PHE A 965 35.48 -25.94 15.51
CA PHE A 965 35.06 -24.56 15.69
C PHE A 965 35.24 -24.07 17.13
N ASP A 966 34.77 -24.84 18.12
CA ASP A 966 34.82 -24.47 19.53
C ASP A 966 36.27 -24.37 20.05
N GLU A 967 37.18 -25.23 19.57
CA GLU A 967 38.60 -25.13 19.87
C GLU A 967 39.24 -23.93 19.18
N GLY A 968 38.98 -23.73 17.89
CA GLY A 968 39.48 -22.60 17.12
C GLY A 968 39.04 -21.26 17.68
N LEU A 969 37.79 -21.15 18.15
CA LEU A 969 37.23 -19.92 18.70
C LEU A 969 37.89 -19.52 20.03
N LYS A 970 38.26 -20.49 20.88
CA LYS A 970 39.01 -20.21 22.12
C LYS A 970 40.33 -19.50 21.83
N ARG A 971 41.04 -19.97 20.80
CA ARG A 971 42.27 -19.34 20.32
C ARG A 971 41.99 -18.00 19.63
N PHE A 972 40.97 -17.94 18.79
CA PHE A 972 40.60 -16.72 18.06
C PHE A 972 40.26 -15.54 18.99
N THR A 973 39.66 -15.83 20.14
CA THR A 973 39.27 -14.81 21.13
C THR A 973 40.30 -14.59 22.25
N SER A 974 41.42 -15.33 22.24
CA SER A 974 42.50 -15.16 23.21
C SER A 974 43.45 -14.01 22.85
N ASN A 975 44.33 -13.68 23.81
CA ASN A 975 45.45 -12.75 23.63
C ASN A 975 46.68 -13.40 22.95
N ASP A 976 46.50 -14.51 22.23
CA ASP A 976 47.56 -15.21 21.51
C ASP A 976 48.36 -14.27 20.58
N GLU A 977 49.64 -14.63 20.39
CA GLU A 977 50.55 -13.86 19.55
C GLU A 977 50.25 -14.10 18.06
N GLY A 978 49.94 -13.02 17.33
CA GLY A 978 49.82 -13.02 15.87
C GLY A 978 48.45 -12.59 15.35
N PRO A 979 48.36 -12.09 14.10
CA PRO A 979 47.08 -11.86 13.41
C PRO A 979 46.44 -13.21 13.04
N ILE A 980 45.16 -13.41 13.36
CA ILE A 980 44.49 -14.71 13.15
C ILE A 980 43.39 -14.56 12.10
N PHE A 981 43.39 -15.45 11.10
CA PHE A 981 42.32 -15.64 10.13
C PHE A 981 41.64 -16.99 10.39
N PHE A 982 40.35 -16.96 10.67
CA PHE A 982 39.55 -18.14 10.97
C PHE A 982 38.50 -18.35 9.88
N GLU A 983 38.69 -19.37 9.07
CA GLU A 983 37.75 -19.78 8.03
C GLU A 983 36.81 -20.87 8.56
N VAL A 984 35.52 -20.54 8.61
CA VAL A 984 34.48 -21.38 9.21
C VAL A 984 33.62 -21.93 8.07
N PHE A 985 33.78 -23.22 7.76
CA PHE A 985 33.03 -23.91 6.70
C PHE A 985 31.70 -24.43 7.22
N LEU A 986 30.60 -24.08 6.53
CA LEU A 986 29.23 -24.27 6.99
C LEU A 986 28.25 -24.70 5.89
#